data_AF-A0A1M7I348-F1
#
_entry.id   AF-A0A1M7I348-F1
#
_cell.length_a   1.000
_cell.length_b   1.000
_cell.length_c   1.000
_cell.angle_alpha   90.00
_cell.angle_beta   90.00
_cell.angle_gamma   90.00
#
_symmetry.space_group_name_H-M   'P 1'
#
loop_
_entity.id
_entity.type
_entity.pdbx_description
1 polymer ?
#
loop_
_entity_poly.entity_id
_entity_poly.type
_entity_poly.pdbx_seq_one_letter_code
_entity_poly.pdbx_strand_id
1 'polypeptide(L)'
;MKVKLLLIKTYYSFPVQLLLLHFRKYQVLLIFWVILFSTINGGFAKVFGGDALFLAPEYLGKVNFYSTAILGIATGTFIMSWHITTFILHTGRFKFLATTSQPFFRYCLNNSIIPLAFLVCLLYRGWEYQRYQELSTVPEIFLLAEGFISGVLFIIFFSFFYFFNADKNIGRRLERKFGNPRNFLRTILKPTQEPDENALPVSNYFSTFWRIRRARKVDHYNKHYLDSILKQHHFAAIITVGCALIFMVILSSMMDYNAFRIPAGASVLVFFAFLIGVAGAFSYMLQTWSIPILLVMLFGVNWMVEHDLIDNRNKAYGLDYKRKEARPEYSPQALQQFFTRERSDSDKVQTLEVLKKWRAKFPSDKKPPLIVMNFSGGGSRSATWSMHVLQRLDSLLQGRLMPHTVLMTGASGGMMGATYFRELYYRQQQGQQVHLLSQVYPEKVSKDLLNPVFTAMAVNDFIAPFWTFKIGNNHYAKDRGYAFEKQLNQNTDNILNKIILDYKQAEETATIPMLIWNSTINADGRRLMISPLPISYLCAPEYKYPTRQVRDIDGVDFTQYFSRQDAPQLRVTSAIRMCATFPYVLPNAFLPSNPIVDVMDAGIRDNFGQQTTLRYLYSFREWINENTSGVVYIQVRDTRKNDISPIKKTKDLPDLLFEPLFTMQQHWSAMQDFDQDDLINYMEGYFPNKFHRVIFQYVPQYHDKAAALSWHLTSREKLDIANAIENPANQSALDYVVKLLQ
;
A
#
# COMPACT_ATOMS: atom_id res chain seq x y z
N MET A 1 14.46 54.47 8.14
CA MET A 1 13.21 54.70 7.37
C MET A 1 13.04 53.78 6.15
N LYS A 2 14.07 53.58 5.30
CA LYS A 2 13.99 52.73 4.09
C LYS A 2 13.67 51.25 4.35
N VAL A 3 14.19 50.64 5.43
CA VAL A 3 13.93 49.23 5.78
C VAL A 3 12.48 48.98 6.24
N LYS A 4 11.93 49.85 7.10
CA LYS A 4 10.51 49.78 7.52
C LYS A 4 9.57 49.89 6.30
N LEU A 5 9.89 50.78 5.36
CA LEU A 5 9.11 51.00 4.15
C LEU A 5 9.22 49.82 3.15
N LEU A 6 10.37 49.15 3.12
CA LEU A 6 10.57 47.91 2.37
C LEU A 6 9.74 46.76 2.98
N LEU A 7 9.79 46.57 4.30
CA LEU A 7 9.02 45.53 5.00
C LEU A 7 7.51 45.70 4.79
N ILE A 8 7.00 46.92 4.89
CA ILE A 8 5.60 47.24 4.60
C ILE A 8 5.26 46.92 3.13
N LYS A 9 6.12 47.29 2.18
CA LYS A 9 5.90 47.00 0.75
C LYS A 9 5.95 45.49 0.43
N THR A 10 6.79 44.73 1.14
CA THR A 10 6.87 43.27 1.00
C THR A 10 5.65 42.61 1.62
N TYR A 11 5.20 43.05 2.79
CA TYR A 11 3.99 42.54 3.44
C TYR A 11 2.75 42.75 2.56
N TYR A 12 2.56 43.96 2.03
CA TYR A 12 1.47 44.28 1.10
C TYR A 12 1.78 43.90 -0.37
N SER A 13 2.76 43.03 -0.62
CA SER A 13 2.98 42.49 -1.96
C SER A 13 1.95 41.40 -2.26
N PHE A 14 1.57 41.27 -3.53
CA PHE A 14 0.55 40.31 -3.94
C PHE A 14 0.90 38.85 -3.58
N PRO A 15 2.15 38.37 -3.76
CA PRO A 15 2.51 37.00 -3.36
C PRO A 15 2.38 36.74 -1.87
N VAL A 16 2.79 37.70 -1.03
CA VAL A 16 2.72 37.55 0.43
C VAL A 16 1.27 37.61 0.91
N GLN A 17 0.46 38.53 0.36
CA GLN A 17 -0.97 38.59 0.68
C GLN A 17 -1.72 37.33 0.25
N LEU A 18 -1.37 36.73 -0.90
CA LEU A 18 -1.93 35.45 -1.33
C LEU A 18 -1.52 34.31 -0.40
N LEU A 19 -0.24 34.23 -0.03
CA LEU A 19 0.25 33.21 0.89
C LEU A 19 -0.49 33.27 2.23
N LEU A 20 -0.59 34.46 2.83
CA LEU A 20 -1.30 34.67 4.09
C LEU A 20 -2.80 34.37 3.96
N LEU A 21 -3.40 34.63 2.79
CA LEU A 21 -4.81 34.36 2.55
C LEU A 21 -5.13 32.87 2.60
N HIS A 22 -4.25 32.00 2.10
CA HIS A 22 -4.44 30.54 2.17
C HIS A 22 -4.50 30.02 3.62
N PHE A 23 -3.72 30.63 4.53
CA PHE A 23 -3.79 30.30 5.96
C PHE A 23 -5.01 30.90 6.66
N ARG A 24 -5.63 31.94 6.08
CA ARG A 24 -6.81 32.61 6.66
C ARG A 24 -8.14 32.06 6.15
N LYS A 25 -8.19 31.55 4.91
CA LYS A 25 -9.43 31.12 4.24
C LYS A 25 -9.18 29.84 3.43
N TYR A 26 -10.14 28.92 3.46
CA TYR A 26 -10.08 27.62 2.76
C TYR A 26 -8.85 26.78 3.12
N GLN A 27 -8.47 26.78 4.42
CA GLN A 27 -7.33 26.05 4.98
C GLN A 27 -7.34 24.55 4.65
N VAL A 28 -8.53 23.97 4.43
CA VAL A 28 -8.69 22.58 3.99
C VAL A 28 -7.88 22.27 2.73
N LEU A 29 -7.72 23.23 1.81
CA LEU A 29 -6.91 23.04 0.59
C LEU A 29 -5.40 22.92 0.89
N LEU A 30 -4.91 23.45 2.02
CA LEU A 30 -3.51 23.31 2.43
C LEU A 30 -3.18 21.89 2.93
N ILE A 31 -4.19 21.11 3.35
CA ILE A 31 -3.98 19.73 3.82
C ILE A 31 -3.30 18.90 2.73
N PHE A 32 -3.68 19.07 1.46
CA PHE A 32 -3.06 18.36 0.34
C PHE A 32 -1.56 18.68 0.21
N TRP A 33 -1.17 19.95 0.36
CA TRP A 33 0.24 20.33 0.36
C TRP A 33 0.99 19.79 1.57
N VAL A 34 0.40 19.86 2.77
CA VAL A 34 1.00 19.31 4.00
C VAL A 34 1.25 17.81 3.85
N ILE A 35 0.29 17.05 3.31
CA ILE A 35 0.45 15.62 3.03
C ILE A 35 1.62 15.42 2.06
N LEU A 36 1.63 16.09 0.91
CA LEU A 36 2.68 15.92 -0.10
C LEU A 36 4.08 16.28 0.43
N PHE A 37 4.24 17.41 1.11
CA PHE A 37 5.51 17.80 1.74
C PHE A 37 5.94 16.82 2.82
N SER A 38 5.01 16.34 3.64
CA SER A 38 5.29 15.37 4.69
C SER A 38 5.71 14.02 4.10
N THR A 39 5.03 13.54 3.06
CA THR A 39 5.37 12.28 2.37
C THR A 39 6.79 12.32 1.79
N ILE A 40 7.13 13.34 1.00
CA ILE A 40 8.45 13.45 0.35
C ILE A 40 9.60 13.64 1.34
N ASN A 41 9.33 14.22 2.52
CA ASN A 41 10.32 14.32 3.60
C ASN A 41 10.33 13.11 4.54
N GLY A 42 9.53 12.08 4.27
CA GLY A 42 9.46 10.87 5.10
C GLY A 42 8.74 11.07 6.44
N GLY A 43 7.95 12.13 6.61
CA GLY A 43 7.11 12.39 7.78
C GLY A 43 5.74 11.70 7.73
N PHE A 44 5.27 11.30 6.54
CA PHE A 44 4.00 10.61 6.36
C PHE A 44 4.18 9.30 5.59
N ALA A 45 3.64 8.20 6.12
CA ALA A 45 3.65 6.87 5.51
C ALA A 45 5.03 6.30 5.10
N LYS A 46 6.12 6.79 5.70
CA LYS A 46 7.50 6.32 5.41
C LYS A 46 7.70 4.83 5.67
N VAL A 47 7.14 4.31 6.77
CA VAL A 47 7.21 2.88 7.11
C VAL A 47 6.67 2.00 5.98
N PHE A 48 5.69 2.51 5.23
CA PHE A 48 5.02 1.81 4.12
C PHE A 48 5.60 2.13 2.73
N GLY A 49 6.70 2.88 2.64
CA GLY A 49 7.32 3.26 1.36
C GLY A 49 6.60 4.40 0.62
N GLY A 50 5.86 5.27 1.33
CA GLY A 50 5.09 6.35 0.69
C GLY A 50 5.94 7.40 -0.05
N ASP A 51 7.17 7.66 0.42
CA ASP A 51 8.14 8.55 -0.23
C ASP A 51 8.65 7.96 -1.56
N ALA A 52 8.90 6.66 -1.61
CA ALA A 52 9.34 5.93 -2.81
C ALA A 52 8.39 6.16 -4.01
N LEU A 53 7.07 6.23 -3.76
CA LEU A 53 6.06 6.44 -4.80
C LEU A 53 6.24 7.75 -5.59
N PHE A 54 6.89 8.76 -4.97
CA PHE A 54 7.19 10.06 -5.58
C PHE A 54 8.64 10.20 -5.99
N LEU A 55 9.57 9.61 -5.23
CA LEU A 55 11.02 9.78 -5.42
C LEU A 55 11.61 8.77 -6.42
N ALA A 56 10.97 7.62 -6.59
CA ALA A 56 11.30 6.58 -7.56
C ALA A 56 10.03 6.11 -8.29
N PRO A 57 9.34 7.01 -9.06
CA PRO A 57 8.10 6.65 -9.72
C PRO A 57 8.35 5.54 -10.74
N GLU A 58 7.63 4.42 -10.59
CA GLU A 58 7.79 3.26 -11.47
C GLU A 58 6.72 3.24 -12.57
N TYR A 59 7.17 3.07 -13.82
CA TYR A 59 6.29 2.84 -14.98
C TYR A 59 6.82 1.64 -15.78
N LEU A 60 5.93 0.67 -16.06
CA LEU A 60 6.28 -0.57 -16.76
C LEU A 60 7.46 -1.35 -16.13
N GLY A 61 7.55 -1.37 -14.80
CA GLY A 61 8.62 -2.10 -14.11
C GLY A 61 9.94 -1.33 -13.97
N LYS A 62 10.00 -0.05 -14.39
CA LYS A 62 11.25 0.73 -14.45
C LYS A 62 11.06 2.16 -13.98
N VAL A 63 12.11 2.70 -13.35
CA VAL A 63 12.27 4.14 -13.08
C VAL A 63 13.11 4.73 -14.21
N ASN A 64 12.53 5.60 -15.02
CA ASN A 64 13.19 6.18 -16.20
C ASN A 64 12.64 7.58 -16.52
N PHE A 65 13.11 8.16 -17.63
CA PHE A 65 12.63 9.46 -18.12
C PHE A 65 11.11 9.51 -18.24
N TYR A 66 10.47 8.47 -18.79
CA TYR A 66 9.01 8.46 -18.99
C TYR A 66 8.24 8.38 -17.67
N SER A 67 8.72 7.58 -16.71
CA SER A 67 8.04 7.45 -15.41
C SER A 67 8.07 8.79 -14.64
N THR A 68 9.21 9.47 -14.65
CA THR A 68 9.37 10.80 -14.05
C THR A 68 8.65 11.90 -14.84
N ALA A 69 8.60 11.82 -16.17
CA ALA A 69 7.81 12.74 -16.99
C ALA A 69 6.31 12.63 -16.72
N ILE A 70 5.77 11.42 -16.55
CA ILE A 70 4.36 11.22 -16.15
C ILE A 70 4.10 11.82 -14.76
N LEU A 71 5.02 11.61 -13.80
CA LEU A 71 4.94 12.26 -12.49
C LEU A 71 4.98 13.80 -12.62
N GLY A 72 5.82 14.33 -13.51
CA GLY A 72 5.91 15.75 -13.82
C GLY A 72 4.60 16.31 -14.40
N ILE A 73 3.98 15.58 -15.34
CA ILE A 73 2.66 15.90 -15.91
C ILE A 73 1.60 15.95 -14.80
N ALA A 74 1.55 14.93 -13.94
CA ALA A 74 0.59 14.90 -12.83
C ALA A 74 0.84 16.03 -11.82
N THR A 75 2.10 16.34 -11.52
CA THR A 75 2.48 17.47 -10.65
C THR A 75 2.07 18.81 -11.26
N GLY A 76 2.33 19.02 -12.55
CA GLY A 76 1.87 20.19 -13.28
C GLY A 76 0.35 20.31 -13.27
N THR A 77 -0.37 19.20 -13.43
CA THR A 77 -1.84 19.15 -13.38
C THR A 77 -2.36 19.53 -11.99
N PHE A 78 -1.75 19.01 -10.94
CA PHE A 78 -2.05 19.38 -9.55
C PHE A 78 -1.80 20.86 -9.27
N ILE A 79 -0.65 21.40 -9.68
CA ILE A 79 -0.30 22.83 -9.53
C ILE A 79 -1.31 23.71 -10.28
N MET A 80 -1.68 23.34 -11.50
CA MET A 80 -2.66 24.10 -12.27
C MET A 80 -4.07 24.00 -11.66
N SER A 81 -4.48 22.84 -11.15
CA SER A 81 -5.75 22.69 -10.41
C SER A 81 -5.76 23.59 -9.17
N TRP A 82 -4.67 23.61 -8.39
CA TRP A 82 -4.50 24.52 -7.27
C TRP A 82 -4.66 25.99 -7.70
N HIS A 83 -3.95 26.42 -8.75
CA HIS A 83 -4.04 27.79 -9.24
C HIS A 83 -5.45 28.15 -9.73
N ILE A 84 -6.10 27.26 -10.47
CA ILE A 84 -7.45 27.48 -10.99
C ILE A 84 -8.45 27.58 -9.84
N THR A 85 -8.46 26.61 -8.92
CA THR A 85 -9.39 26.60 -7.78
C THR A 85 -9.19 27.82 -6.88
N THR A 86 -7.96 28.14 -6.53
CA THR A 86 -7.68 29.30 -5.66
C THR A 86 -7.94 30.63 -6.36
N PHE A 87 -7.73 30.72 -7.68
CA PHE A 87 -8.14 31.87 -8.48
C PHE A 87 -9.67 32.07 -8.36
N ILE A 88 -10.46 31.00 -8.49
CA ILE A 88 -11.92 31.09 -8.36
C ILE A 88 -12.35 31.58 -6.98
N LEU A 89 -11.76 31.01 -5.92
CA LEU A 89 -12.16 31.30 -4.54
C LEU A 89 -11.67 32.66 -4.03
N HIS A 90 -10.55 33.18 -4.55
CA HIS A 90 -9.90 34.38 -4.01
C HIS A 90 -9.98 35.60 -4.91
N THR A 91 -10.21 35.47 -6.22
CA THR A 91 -10.08 36.62 -7.13
C THR A 91 -11.11 37.73 -6.88
N GLY A 92 -12.28 37.41 -6.32
CA GLY A 92 -13.24 38.43 -5.85
C GLY A 92 -12.65 39.43 -4.84
N ARG A 93 -11.59 39.04 -4.10
CA ARG A 93 -10.91 39.89 -3.11
C ARG A 93 -9.76 40.73 -3.70
N PHE A 94 -9.34 40.44 -4.93
CA PHE A 94 -8.20 41.06 -5.60
C PHE A 94 -8.61 41.73 -6.91
N LYS A 95 -9.48 42.74 -6.81
CA LYS A 95 -10.10 43.41 -7.95
C LYS A 95 -9.13 44.10 -8.91
N PHE A 96 -7.90 44.43 -8.47
CA PHE A 96 -6.85 45.00 -9.33
C PHE A 96 -6.48 44.08 -10.50
N LEU A 97 -6.66 42.76 -10.37
CA LEU A 97 -6.37 41.79 -11.44
C LEU A 97 -7.21 42.05 -12.70
N ALA A 98 -8.46 42.50 -12.55
CA ALA A 98 -9.32 42.80 -13.67
C ALA A 98 -8.82 43.98 -14.53
N THR A 99 -7.92 44.82 -14.01
CA THR A 99 -7.29 45.92 -14.75
C THR A 99 -5.98 45.52 -15.44
N THR A 100 -5.57 44.25 -15.31
CA THR A 100 -4.33 43.73 -15.87
C THR A 100 -4.57 42.88 -17.11
N SER A 101 -3.63 42.91 -18.06
CA SER A 101 -3.62 41.96 -19.18
C SER A 101 -3.27 40.56 -18.65
N GLN A 102 -4.07 39.54 -19.01
CA GLN A 102 -3.87 38.14 -18.62
C GLN A 102 -3.95 37.92 -17.09
N PRO A 103 -5.11 38.16 -16.47
CA PRO A 103 -5.26 38.14 -15.01
C PRO A 103 -4.86 36.79 -14.38
N PHE A 104 -5.21 35.68 -15.05
CA PHE A 104 -4.90 34.34 -14.57
C PHE A 104 -3.38 34.06 -14.52
N PHE A 105 -2.63 34.45 -15.55
CA PHE A 105 -1.16 34.31 -15.56
C PHE A 105 -0.50 35.11 -14.44
N ARG A 106 -0.94 36.37 -14.24
CA ARG A 106 -0.42 37.20 -13.13
C ARG A 106 -0.77 36.59 -11.78
N TYR A 107 -1.97 36.02 -11.64
CA TYR A 107 -2.35 35.30 -10.43
C TYR A 107 -1.44 34.10 -10.17
N CYS A 108 -1.26 33.22 -11.16
CA CYS A 108 -0.42 32.03 -11.04
C CYS A 108 1.00 32.40 -10.58
N LEU A 109 1.64 33.36 -11.27
CA LEU A 109 3.00 33.81 -10.95
C LEU A 109 3.16 34.28 -9.50
N ASN A 110 2.17 35.01 -8.99
CA ASN A 110 2.20 35.50 -7.61
C ASN A 110 1.72 34.46 -6.60
N ASN A 111 1.01 33.40 -7.03
CA ASN A 111 0.57 32.28 -6.21
C ASN A 111 1.54 31.08 -6.26
N SER A 112 2.72 31.23 -6.86
CA SER A 112 3.68 30.12 -7.07
C SER A 112 4.58 29.80 -5.86
N ILE A 113 4.48 30.50 -4.73
CA ILE A 113 5.39 30.27 -3.59
C ILE A 113 5.33 28.82 -3.09
N ILE A 114 4.13 28.30 -2.78
CA ILE A 114 3.95 26.92 -2.30
C ILE A 114 4.31 25.90 -3.40
N PRO A 115 3.78 26.00 -4.64
CA PRO A 115 4.18 25.12 -5.74
C PRO A 115 5.68 25.07 -6.02
N LEU A 116 6.36 26.23 -6.06
CA LEU A 116 7.78 26.29 -6.36
C LEU A 116 8.62 25.69 -5.23
N ALA A 117 8.27 25.98 -3.98
CA ALA A 117 8.90 25.35 -2.82
C ALA A 117 8.76 23.82 -2.87
N PHE A 118 7.61 23.32 -3.31
CA PHE A 118 7.37 21.89 -3.47
C PHE A 118 8.24 21.27 -4.57
N LEU A 119 8.30 21.90 -5.74
CA LEU A 119 9.13 21.43 -6.85
C LEU A 119 10.61 21.36 -6.48
N VAL A 120 11.13 22.39 -5.80
CA VAL A 120 12.52 22.42 -5.31
C VAL A 120 12.75 21.31 -4.28
N CYS A 121 11.83 21.14 -3.32
CA CYS A 121 11.90 20.09 -2.32
C CYS A 121 11.92 18.70 -2.96
N LEU A 122 11.01 18.43 -3.91
CA LEU A 122 10.92 17.15 -4.61
C LEU A 122 12.18 16.86 -5.42
N LEU A 123 12.73 17.83 -6.15
CA LEU A 123 13.97 17.64 -6.92
C LEU A 123 15.17 17.37 -6.00
N TYR A 124 15.28 18.12 -4.88
CA TYR A 124 16.35 17.93 -3.91
C TYR A 124 16.27 16.54 -3.25
N ARG A 125 15.09 16.15 -2.77
CA ARG A 125 14.86 14.82 -2.18
C ARG A 125 14.98 13.70 -3.20
N GLY A 126 14.56 13.93 -4.45
CA GLY A 126 14.72 13.00 -5.55
C GLY A 126 16.19 12.73 -5.85
N TRP A 127 17.03 13.77 -5.86
CA TRP A 127 18.48 13.62 -5.99
C TRP A 127 19.07 12.76 -4.87
N GLU A 128 18.74 13.09 -3.61
CA GLU A 128 19.21 12.34 -2.44
C GLU A 128 18.78 10.87 -2.48
N TYR A 129 17.52 10.61 -2.78
CA TYR A 129 16.95 9.27 -2.84
C TYR A 129 17.58 8.45 -3.97
N GLN A 130 17.65 8.99 -5.18
CA GLN A 130 18.22 8.28 -6.33
C GLN A 130 19.71 7.97 -6.12
N ARG A 131 20.46 8.89 -5.49
CA ARG A 131 21.89 8.69 -5.25
C ARG A 131 22.18 7.65 -4.17
N TYR A 132 21.42 7.67 -3.07
CA TYR A 132 21.77 6.89 -1.87
C TYR A 132 20.88 5.66 -1.61
N GLN A 133 19.70 5.59 -2.24
CA GLN A 133 18.76 4.47 -2.08
C GLN A 133 18.69 3.61 -3.35
N GLU A 134 18.51 4.24 -4.52
CA GLU A 134 18.51 3.52 -5.80
C GLU A 134 19.90 3.29 -6.38
N LEU A 135 20.94 3.90 -5.80
CA LEU A 135 22.33 3.77 -6.25
C LEU A 135 22.55 4.21 -7.71
N SER A 136 21.69 5.08 -8.21
CA SER A 136 21.74 5.62 -9.57
C SER A 136 23.01 6.44 -9.80
N THR A 137 23.49 6.43 -11.04
CA THR A 137 24.62 7.25 -11.49
C THR A 137 24.18 8.70 -11.70
N VAL A 138 25.14 9.64 -11.61
CA VAL A 138 24.84 11.08 -11.76
C VAL A 138 24.15 11.42 -13.10
N PRO A 139 24.58 10.87 -14.26
CA PRO A 139 23.88 11.11 -15.52
C PRO A 139 22.42 10.61 -15.52
N GLU A 140 22.16 9.45 -14.92
CA GLU A 140 20.79 8.93 -14.79
C GLU A 140 19.92 9.87 -13.95
N ILE A 141 20.45 10.40 -12.85
CA ILE A 141 19.71 11.35 -12.00
C ILE A 141 19.36 12.62 -12.80
N PHE A 142 20.28 13.15 -13.61
CA PHE A 142 19.97 14.30 -14.47
C PHE A 142 18.89 13.97 -15.51
N LEU A 143 18.93 12.79 -16.12
CA LEU A 143 17.91 12.34 -17.07
C LEU A 143 16.52 12.22 -16.41
N LEU A 144 16.46 11.70 -15.18
CA LEU A 144 15.23 11.63 -14.38
C LEU A 144 14.70 13.03 -14.03
N ALA A 145 15.59 13.96 -13.65
CA ALA A 145 15.21 15.34 -13.35
C ALA A 145 14.71 16.08 -14.61
N GLU A 146 15.33 15.86 -15.77
CA GLU A 146 14.89 16.40 -17.05
C GLU A 146 13.51 15.86 -17.44
N GLY A 147 13.29 14.54 -17.28
CA GLY A 147 11.98 13.91 -17.45
C GLY A 147 10.91 14.60 -16.62
N PHE A 148 11.12 14.72 -15.32
CA PHE A 148 10.20 15.40 -14.41
C PHE A 148 9.93 16.87 -14.82
N ILE A 149 10.97 17.66 -15.05
CA ILE A 149 10.83 19.09 -15.41
C ILE A 149 10.09 19.24 -16.74
N SER A 150 10.41 18.41 -17.74
CA SER A 150 9.74 18.44 -19.05
C SER A 150 8.24 18.19 -18.93
N GLY A 151 7.84 17.22 -18.08
CA GLY A 151 6.43 16.93 -17.82
C GLY A 151 5.68 18.09 -17.14
N VAL A 152 6.30 18.74 -16.16
CA VAL A 152 5.71 19.93 -15.49
C VAL A 152 5.55 21.07 -16.48
N LEU A 153 6.61 21.39 -17.24
CA LEU A 153 6.61 22.47 -18.23
C LEU A 153 5.60 22.22 -19.35
N PHE A 154 5.44 20.97 -19.78
CA PHE A 154 4.45 20.56 -20.76
C PHE A 154 3.04 20.99 -20.31
N ILE A 155 2.61 20.61 -19.10
CA ILE A 155 1.27 20.98 -18.62
C ILE A 155 1.11 22.48 -18.41
N ILE A 156 2.12 23.17 -17.88
CA ILE A 156 2.08 24.62 -17.72
C ILE A 156 1.92 25.31 -19.09
N PHE A 157 2.68 24.88 -20.10
CA PHE A 157 2.62 25.43 -21.45
C PHE A 157 1.22 25.25 -22.08
N PHE A 158 0.69 24.02 -22.08
CA PHE A 158 -0.63 23.73 -22.64
C PHE A 158 -1.76 24.46 -21.89
N SER A 159 -1.66 24.55 -20.56
CA SER A 159 -2.64 25.27 -19.75
C SER A 159 -2.66 26.75 -20.11
N PHE A 160 -1.50 27.42 -20.18
CA PHE A 160 -1.46 28.83 -20.56
C PHE A 160 -1.83 29.07 -22.02
N PHE A 161 -1.49 28.15 -22.93
CA PHE A 161 -1.96 28.22 -24.31
C PHE A 161 -3.50 28.26 -24.38
N TYR A 162 -4.18 27.39 -23.62
CA TYR A 162 -5.64 27.40 -23.50
C TYR A 162 -6.18 28.70 -22.89
N PHE A 163 -5.65 29.11 -21.72
CA PHE A 163 -6.14 30.30 -21.02
C PHE A 163 -5.89 31.60 -21.78
N PHE A 164 -4.77 31.74 -22.50
CA PHE A 164 -4.53 32.92 -23.33
C PHE A 164 -5.47 33.00 -24.54
N ASN A 165 -5.84 31.86 -25.12
CA ASN A 165 -6.86 31.83 -26.18
C ASN A 165 -8.25 32.14 -25.62
N ALA A 166 -8.58 31.65 -24.42
CA ALA A 166 -9.81 32.01 -23.72
C ALA A 166 -9.87 33.52 -23.42
N ASP A 167 -8.79 34.12 -22.91
CA ASP A 167 -8.66 35.56 -22.64
C ASP A 167 -8.89 36.40 -23.91
N LYS A 168 -8.29 36.01 -25.04
CA LYS A 168 -8.50 36.68 -26.33
C LYS A 168 -9.96 36.62 -26.77
N ASN A 169 -10.62 35.48 -26.59
CA ASN A 169 -12.03 35.31 -26.95
C ASN A 169 -12.96 36.12 -26.03
N ILE A 170 -12.66 36.20 -24.74
CA ILE A 170 -13.39 37.05 -23.78
C ILE A 170 -13.22 38.53 -24.15
N GLY A 171 -11.99 38.97 -24.42
CA GLY A 171 -11.70 40.33 -24.88
C GLY A 171 -12.48 40.71 -26.13
N ARG A 172 -12.49 39.83 -27.16
CA ARG A 172 -13.27 40.04 -28.39
C ARG A 172 -14.78 40.11 -28.15
N ARG A 173 -15.34 39.29 -27.24
CA ARG A 173 -16.77 39.35 -26.88
C ARG A 173 -17.11 40.65 -26.16
N LEU A 174 -16.22 41.14 -25.29
CA LEU A 174 -16.38 42.41 -24.59
C LEU A 174 -16.31 43.59 -25.55
N GLU A 175 -15.35 43.60 -26.48
CA GLU A 175 -15.25 44.61 -27.55
C GLU A 175 -16.49 44.61 -28.44
N ARG A 176 -17.03 43.43 -28.80
CA ARG A 176 -18.28 43.33 -29.58
C ARG A 176 -19.52 43.84 -28.81
N LYS A 177 -19.55 43.65 -27.48
CA LYS A 177 -20.71 44.03 -26.66
C LYS A 177 -20.70 45.51 -26.25
N PHE A 178 -19.52 46.13 -26.15
CA PHE A 178 -19.37 47.49 -25.60
C PHE A 178 -18.62 48.49 -26.51
N GLY A 179 -18.12 48.06 -27.67
CA GLY A 179 -17.41 48.93 -28.62
C GLY A 179 -16.01 49.34 -28.16
N ASN A 180 -15.56 50.53 -28.61
CA ASN A 180 -14.22 51.06 -28.39
C ASN A 180 -13.89 51.25 -26.87
N PRO A 181 -12.65 51.02 -26.40
CA PRO A 181 -12.28 51.03 -24.96
C PRO A 181 -12.65 52.31 -24.20
N ARG A 182 -12.73 53.45 -24.88
CA ARG A 182 -13.08 54.76 -24.29
C ARG A 182 -14.56 54.91 -23.95
N ASN A 183 -15.47 54.33 -24.74
CA ASN A 183 -16.91 54.36 -24.45
C ASN A 183 -17.27 53.37 -23.34
N PHE A 184 -16.57 52.23 -23.33
CA PHE A 184 -16.64 51.22 -22.27
C PHE A 184 -16.24 51.74 -20.88
N LEU A 185 -15.17 52.54 -20.79
CA LEU A 185 -14.75 53.17 -19.53
C LEU A 185 -15.81 54.14 -18.95
N ARG A 186 -16.52 54.89 -19.80
CA ARG A 186 -17.56 55.84 -19.37
C ARG A 186 -18.80 55.16 -18.79
N THR A 187 -19.15 53.95 -19.21
CA THR A 187 -20.32 53.21 -18.71
C THR A 187 -20.07 52.52 -17.36
N ILE A 188 -18.80 52.34 -16.98
CA ILE A 188 -18.38 51.54 -15.80
C ILE A 188 -17.88 52.41 -14.64
N LEU A 189 -17.49 53.66 -14.90
CA LEU A 189 -17.04 54.62 -13.89
C LEU A 189 -18.25 55.20 -13.13
N LYS A 190 -18.42 54.80 -11.86
CA LYS A 190 -19.32 55.48 -10.90
C LYS A 190 -18.48 56.10 -9.78
N PRO A 191 -18.31 57.44 -9.74
CA PRO A 191 -17.40 58.10 -8.81
C PRO A 191 -17.83 58.05 -7.33
N THR A 192 -19.04 57.58 -7.03
CA THR A 192 -19.64 57.56 -5.68
C THR A 192 -19.78 56.15 -5.08
N GLN A 193 -18.96 55.19 -5.50
CA GLN A 193 -19.06 53.81 -5.00
C GLN A 193 -18.25 53.62 -3.71
N GLU A 194 -18.90 53.13 -2.64
CA GLU A 194 -18.23 52.84 -1.37
C GLU A 194 -17.14 51.77 -1.53
N PRO A 195 -15.99 51.94 -0.83
CA PRO A 195 -14.90 50.98 -0.86
C PRO A 195 -15.41 49.60 -0.47
N ASP A 196 -14.99 48.60 -1.22
CA ASP A 196 -15.41 47.22 -0.97
C ASP A 196 -14.74 46.68 0.29
N GLU A 197 -15.52 46.46 1.36
CA GLU A 197 -15.06 45.95 2.65
C GLU A 197 -14.34 44.60 2.55
N ASN A 198 -14.61 43.81 1.49
CA ASN A 198 -14.00 42.50 1.28
C ASN A 198 -12.71 42.53 0.43
N ALA A 199 -12.30 43.69 -0.09
CA ALA A 199 -11.10 43.82 -0.92
C ALA A 199 -9.82 43.92 -0.08
N LEU A 200 -8.80 43.13 -0.42
CA LEU A 200 -7.51 43.16 0.29
C LEU A 200 -6.56 44.19 -0.33
N PRO A 201 -5.85 45.01 0.49
CA PRO A 201 -4.92 46.01 -0.01
C PRO A 201 -3.67 45.35 -0.58
N VAL A 202 -3.40 45.59 -1.86
CA VAL A 202 -2.18 45.12 -2.55
C VAL A 202 -1.43 46.34 -3.09
N SER A 203 -0.13 46.41 -2.81
CA SER A 203 0.73 47.52 -3.22
C SER A 203 1.48 47.23 -4.52
N ASN A 204 2.08 46.04 -4.63
CA ASN A 204 2.91 45.63 -5.76
C ASN A 204 2.63 44.17 -6.12
N TYR A 205 2.81 43.82 -7.39
CA TYR A 205 2.69 42.46 -7.89
C TYR A 205 3.75 42.17 -8.95
N PHE A 206 4.13 40.90 -9.11
CA PHE A 206 4.95 40.48 -10.24
C PHE A 206 4.10 40.51 -11.49
N SER A 207 4.48 41.38 -12.44
CA SER A 207 3.90 41.35 -13.76
C SER A 207 4.49 40.16 -14.51
N THR A 208 5.76 40.21 -14.90
CA THR A 208 6.52 39.05 -15.42
C THR A 208 7.50 38.55 -14.36
N PHE A 209 8.15 37.40 -14.60
CA PHE A 209 9.16 36.81 -13.70
C PHE A 209 10.21 37.82 -13.21
N TRP A 210 10.56 38.81 -14.04
CA TRP A 210 11.61 39.79 -13.75
C TRP A 210 11.11 41.22 -13.49
N ARG A 211 9.79 41.48 -13.53
CA ARG A 211 9.27 42.86 -13.53
C ARG A 211 8.13 43.05 -12.53
N ILE A 212 8.39 43.86 -11.50
CA ILE A 212 7.41 44.24 -10.47
C ILE A 212 6.64 45.49 -10.94
N ARG A 213 5.32 45.50 -10.76
CA ARG A 213 4.45 46.65 -11.04
C ARG A 213 3.62 47.02 -9.81
N ARG A 214 3.23 48.29 -9.72
CA ARG A 214 2.32 48.79 -8.69
C ARG A 214 0.87 48.40 -9.03
N ALA A 215 0.12 47.91 -8.05
CA ALA A 215 -1.30 47.64 -8.23
C ALA A 215 -2.08 48.96 -8.31
N ARG A 216 -3.03 49.04 -9.27
CA ARG A 216 -3.90 50.22 -9.43
C ARG A 216 -5.09 50.11 -8.47
N LYS A 217 -5.50 51.24 -7.88
CA LYS A 217 -6.75 51.31 -7.11
C LYS A 217 -7.95 51.17 -8.07
N VAL A 218 -8.90 50.31 -7.71
CA VAL A 218 -10.04 49.93 -8.57
C VAL A 218 -11.37 50.42 -7.99
N ASP A 219 -11.32 51.25 -6.96
CA ASP A 219 -12.49 51.76 -6.21
C ASP A 219 -13.52 52.51 -7.08
N HIS A 220 -13.17 52.77 -8.35
CA HIS A 220 -13.95 53.55 -9.31
C HIS A 220 -14.70 52.70 -10.36
N TYR A 221 -14.57 51.35 -10.35
CA TYR A 221 -15.19 50.45 -11.35
C TYR A 221 -16.41 49.70 -10.80
N ASN A 222 -17.48 49.59 -11.61
CA ASN A 222 -18.72 48.88 -11.26
C ASN A 222 -18.49 47.41 -10.80
N LYS A 223 -18.82 47.13 -9.54
CA LYS A 223 -18.72 45.81 -8.86
C LYS A 223 -19.32 44.64 -9.69
N HIS A 224 -20.50 44.81 -10.28
CA HIS A 224 -21.17 43.73 -11.05
C HIS A 224 -20.41 43.32 -12.32
N TYR A 225 -19.66 44.25 -12.91
CA TYR A 225 -18.94 44.00 -14.16
C TYR A 225 -17.63 43.25 -13.92
N LEU A 226 -16.88 43.63 -12.88
CA LEU A 226 -15.66 42.94 -12.45
C LEU A 226 -15.97 41.47 -12.11
N ASP A 227 -17.08 41.22 -11.41
CA ASP A 227 -17.52 39.87 -11.08
C ASP A 227 -17.93 39.07 -12.33
N SER A 228 -18.44 39.73 -13.39
CA SER A 228 -18.86 39.04 -14.62
C SER A 228 -17.70 38.54 -15.48
N ILE A 229 -16.57 39.27 -15.54
CA ILE A 229 -15.35 38.82 -16.22
C ILE A 229 -14.74 37.66 -15.44
N LEU A 230 -14.66 37.79 -14.12
CA LEU A 230 -14.13 36.75 -13.24
C LEU A 230 -14.97 35.47 -13.30
N LYS A 231 -16.30 35.61 -13.49
CA LYS A 231 -17.20 34.47 -13.64
C LYS A 231 -17.00 33.62 -14.90
N GLN A 232 -16.49 34.20 -15.98
CA GLN A 232 -16.27 33.45 -17.23
C GLN A 232 -15.09 32.47 -17.16
N HIS A 233 -14.15 32.68 -16.25
CA HIS A 233 -13.06 31.72 -15.99
C HIS A 233 -13.51 30.47 -15.21
N HIS A 234 -14.71 30.46 -14.62
CA HIS A 234 -15.24 29.32 -13.88
C HIS A 234 -15.57 28.12 -14.77
N PHE A 235 -16.04 28.35 -16.00
CA PHE A 235 -16.39 27.27 -16.92
C PHE A 235 -15.16 26.42 -17.29
N ALA A 236 -13.99 27.06 -17.44
CA ALA A 236 -12.73 26.36 -17.68
C ALA A 236 -12.31 25.43 -16.53
N ALA A 237 -12.61 25.82 -15.29
CA ALA A 237 -12.33 24.98 -14.12
C ALA A 237 -13.21 23.74 -14.07
N ILE A 238 -14.52 23.89 -14.37
CA ILE A 238 -15.45 22.77 -14.44
C ILE A 238 -15.00 21.76 -15.51
N ILE A 239 -14.57 22.26 -16.69
CA ILE A 239 -13.99 21.40 -17.74
C ILE A 239 -12.76 20.66 -17.20
N THR A 240 -11.85 21.34 -16.50
CA THR A 240 -10.62 20.72 -15.98
C THR A 240 -10.92 19.60 -14.98
N VAL A 241 -11.88 19.81 -14.08
CA VAL A 241 -12.34 18.79 -13.12
C VAL A 241 -12.99 17.61 -13.86
N GLY A 242 -13.84 17.89 -14.85
CA GLY A 242 -14.46 16.87 -15.69
C GLY A 242 -13.44 16.03 -16.45
N CYS A 243 -12.43 16.66 -17.05
CA CYS A 243 -11.33 15.96 -17.74
C CYS A 243 -10.52 15.08 -16.78
N ALA A 244 -10.21 15.57 -15.57
CA ALA A 244 -9.50 14.77 -14.56
C ALA A 244 -10.31 13.53 -14.13
N LEU A 245 -11.62 13.69 -13.94
CA LEU A 245 -12.52 12.58 -13.61
C LEU A 245 -12.60 11.56 -14.74
N ILE A 246 -12.83 12.02 -15.99
CA ILE A 246 -12.88 11.14 -17.17
C ILE A 246 -11.57 10.39 -17.33
N PHE A 247 -10.43 11.07 -17.15
CA PHE A 247 -9.12 10.45 -17.23
C PHE A 247 -8.95 9.34 -16.17
N MET A 248 -9.32 9.59 -14.92
CA MET A 248 -9.29 8.55 -13.88
C MET A 248 -10.22 7.37 -14.19
N VAL A 249 -11.43 7.60 -14.70
CA VAL A 249 -12.34 6.52 -15.12
C VAL A 249 -11.73 5.68 -16.24
N ILE A 250 -11.04 6.31 -17.20
CA ILE A 250 -10.31 5.59 -18.27
C ILE A 250 -9.20 4.74 -17.66
N LEU A 251 -8.34 5.31 -16.80
CA LEU A 251 -7.30 4.56 -16.10
C LEU A 251 -7.87 3.37 -15.33
N SER A 252 -9.00 3.56 -14.64
CA SER A 252 -9.67 2.51 -13.86
C SER A 252 -10.17 1.36 -14.73
N SER A 253 -10.88 1.68 -15.81
CA SER A 253 -11.41 0.67 -16.74
C SER A 253 -10.31 -0.11 -17.45
N MET A 254 -9.20 0.55 -17.77
CA MET A 254 -8.05 -0.01 -18.48
C MET A 254 -6.91 -0.46 -17.56
N MET A 255 -7.13 -0.53 -16.25
CA MET A 255 -6.13 -0.96 -15.25
C MET A 255 -5.53 -2.34 -15.57
N ASP A 256 -6.23 -3.14 -16.38
CA ASP A 256 -5.72 -4.42 -16.79
C ASP A 256 -4.46 -4.36 -17.66
N TYR A 257 -4.33 -3.32 -18.47
CA TYR A 257 -3.23 -3.10 -19.39
C TYR A 257 -2.10 -2.33 -18.69
N ASN A 258 -0.87 -2.88 -18.75
CA ASN A 258 0.28 -2.30 -18.06
C ASN A 258 0.55 -0.83 -18.45
N ALA A 259 0.24 -0.43 -19.70
CA ALA A 259 0.43 0.93 -20.18
C ALA A 259 -0.43 1.98 -19.45
N PHE A 260 -1.58 1.59 -18.89
CA PHE A 260 -2.49 2.48 -18.16
C PHE A 260 -2.26 2.47 -16.65
N ARG A 261 -1.31 1.67 -16.15
CA ARG A 261 -0.84 1.74 -14.76
C ARG A 261 0.27 2.77 -14.66
N ILE A 262 -0.13 4.03 -14.60
CA ILE A 262 0.80 5.15 -14.38
C ILE A 262 1.41 5.06 -12.97
N PRO A 263 2.53 5.75 -12.70
CA PRO A 263 3.11 5.78 -11.36
C PRO A 263 2.10 6.20 -10.29
N ALA A 264 2.14 5.56 -9.11
CA ALA A 264 1.23 5.80 -8.01
C ALA A 264 1.26 7.25 -7.53
N GLY A 265 2.46 7.85 -7.41
CA GLY A 265 2.59 9.28 -7.08
C GLY A 265 1.85 10.17 -8.08
N ALA A 266 1.86 9.80 -9.37
CA ALA A 266 1.12 10.51 -10.41
C ALA A 266 -0.40 10.32 -10.25
N SER A 267 -0.86 9.09 -10.00
CA SER A 267 -2.28 8.79 -9.71
C SER A 267 -2.80 9.56 -8.50
N VAL A 268 -2.03 9.62 -7.41
CA VAL A 268 -2.36 10.37 -6.19
C VAL A 268 -2.44 11.88 -6.48
N LEU A 269 -1.50 12.44 -7.26
CA LEU A 269 -1.53 13.86 -7.63
C LEU A 269 -2.74 14.21 -8.51
N VAL A 270 -3.11 13.34 -9.45
CA VAL A 270 -4.32 13.52 -10.27
C VAL A 270 -5.57 13.44 -9.40
N PHE A 271 -5.63 12.48 -8.48
CA PHE A 271 -6.72 12.37 -7.51
C PHE A 271 -6.82 13.62 -6.61
N PHE A 272 -5.70 14.12 -6.09
CA PHE A 272 -5.67 15.38 -5.32
C PHE A 272 -6.08 16.58 -6.17
N ALA A 273 -5.67 16.63 -7.44
CA ALA A 273 -6.08 17.68 -8.37
C ALA A 273 -7.60 17.66 -8.58
N PHE A 274 -8.21 16.47 -8.69
CA PHE A 274 -9.65 16.28 -8.75
C PHE A 274 -10.33 16.73 -7.44
N LEU A 275 -9.86 16.28 -6.28
CA LEU A 275 -10.45 16.64 -4.98
C LEU A 275 -10.40 18.15 -4.71
N ILE A 276 -9.28 18.82 -5.01
CA ILE A 276 -9.18 20.28 -4.91
C ILE A 276 -10.19 20.95 -5.84
N GLY A 277 -10.34 20.45 -7.07
CA GLY A 277 -11.31 20.94 -8.02
C GLY A 277 -12.76 20.80 -7.54
N VAL A 278 -13.13 19.62 -7.02
CA VAL A 278 -14.44 19.34 -6.45
C VAL A 278 -14.70 20.22 -5.23
N ALA A 279 -13.75 20.31 -4.29
CA ALA A 279 -13.88 21.16 -3.10
C ALA A 279 -14.07 22.64 -3.48
N GLY A 280 -13.34 23.10 -4.49
CA GLY A 280 -13.50 24.44 -5.06
C GLY A 280 -14.88 24.68 -5.67
N ALA A 281 -15.33 23.78 -6.55
CA ALA A 281 -16.63 23.87 -7.19
C ALA A 281 -17.79 23.77 -6.18
N PHE A 282 -17.70 22.84 -5.22
CA PHE A 282 -18.67 22.62 -4.17
C PHE A 282 -18.80 23.85 -3.26
N SER A 283 -17.67 24.36 -2.75
CA SER A 283 -17.66 25.55 -1.89
C SER A 283 -18.17 26.80 -2.61
N TYR A 284 -17.88 26.93 -3.91
CA TYR A 284 -18.36 28.05 -4.71
C TYR A 284 -19.86 27.95 -5.02
N MET A 285 -20.34 26.78 -5.43
CA MET A 285 -21.73 26.57 -5.87
C MET A 285 -22.72 26.62 -4.71
N LEU A 286 -22.38 26.00 -3.58
CA LEU A 286 -23.30 25.85 -2.45
C LEU A 286 -23.14 26.93 -1.40
N GLN A 287 -22.02 27.67 -1.40
CA GLN A 287 -21.75 28.78 -0.47
C GLN A 287 -22.05 28.37 0.98
N THR A 288 -23.01 29.01 1.64
CA THR A 288 -23.42 28.74 3.03
C THR A 288 -24.09 27.36 3.20
N TRP A 289 -24.62 26.76 2.14
CA TRP A 289 -25.24 25.43 2.14
C TRP A 289 -24.24 24.27 1.96
N SER A 290 -22.96 24.57 1.78
CA SER A 290 -21.93 23.55 1.57
C SER A 290 -21.90 22.50 2.69
N ILE A 291 -21.92 22.92 3.96
CA ILE A 291 -21.86 21.99 5.11
C ILE A 291 -23.15 21.17 5.24
N PRO A 292 -24.36 21.75 5.26
CA PRO A 292 -25.60 20.97 5.32
C PRO A 292 -25.72 19.92 4.21
N ILE A 293 -25.41 20.28 2.96
CA ILE A 293 -25.53 19.35 1.82
C ILE A 293 -24.46 18.24 1.93
N LEU A 294 -23.25 18.56 2.39
CA LEU A 294 -22.23 17.54 2.66
C LEU A 294 -22.72 16.50 3.67
N LEU A 295 -23.38 16.94 4.75
CA LEU A 295 -23.95 16.03 5.74
C LEU A 295 -25.05 15.14 5.13
N VAL A 296 -25.96 15.71 4.33
CA VAL A 296 -27.00 14.94 3.63
C VAL A 296 -26.38 13.89 2.70
N MET A 297 -25.34 14.24 1.94
CA MET A 297 -24.63 13.29 1.09
C MET A 297 -23.97 12.18 1.90
N LEU A 298 -23.34 12.50 3.04
CA LEU A 298 -22.74 11.51 3.92
C LEU A 298 -23.77 10.53 4.49
N PHE A 299 -24.92 11.03 4.95
CA PHE A 299 -26.03 10.17 5.39
C PHE A 299 -26.59 9.31 4.25
N GLY A 300 -26.70 9.87 3.04
CA GLY A 300 -27.12 9.13 1.84
C GLY A 300 -26.16 8.00 1.48
N VAL A 301 -24.85 8.26 1.48
CA VAL A 301 -23.82 7.25 1.23
C VAL A 301 -23.86 6.17 2.32
N ASN A 302 -23.98 6.56 3.60
CA ASN A 302 -24.09 5.61 4.70
C ASN A 302 -25.31 4.70 4.53
N TRP A 303 -26.48 5.26 4.21
CA TRP A 303 -27.70 4.50 3.94
C TRP A 303 -27.53 3.52 2.76
N MET A 304 -26.85 3.94 1.68
CA MET A 304 -26.55 3.06 0.53
C MET A 304 -25.62 1.90 0.90
N VAL A 305 -24.64 2.14 1.78
CA VAL A 305 -23.72 1.09 2.28
C VAL A 305 -24.46 0.13 3.20
N GLU A 306 -25.29 0.62 4.13
CA GLU A 306 -26.09 -0.20 5.04
C GLU A 306 -27.05 -1.16 4.32
N HIS A 307 -27.57 -0.76 3.16
CA HIS A 307 -28.51 -1.55 2.36
C HIS A 307 -27.83 -2.39 1.25
N ASP A 308 -26.52 -2.61 1.31
CA ASP A 308 -25.74 -3.37 0.31
C ASP A 308 -25.86 -2.81 -1.14
N LEU A 309 -26.31 -1.56 -1.33
CA LEU A 309 -26.36 -0.92 -2.67
C LEU A 309 -24.96 -0.59 -3.18
N ILE A 310 -24.04 -0.27 -2.25
CA ILE A 310 -22.61 -0.09 -2.52
C ILE A 310 -21.84 -1.13 -1.67
N ASP A 311 -21.47 -2.24 -2.29
CA ASP A 311 -20.59 -3.25 -1.68
C ASP A 311 -19.13 -2.98 -2.07
N ASN A 312 -18.42 -2.21 -1.23
CA ASN A 312 -17.00 -1.92 -1.41
C ASN A 312 -16.08 -2.92 -0.67
N ARG A 313 -16.65 -3.98 -0.09
CA ARG A 313 -15.89 -4.92 0.72
C ARG A 313 -15.02 -5.80 -0.19
N ASN A 314 -13.77 -6.02 0.20
CA ASN A 314 -12.84 -6.84 -0.57
C ASN A 314 -13.05 -8.34 -0.33
N LYS A 315 -13.11 -9.13 -1.40
CA LYS A 315 -13.44 -10.56 -1.38
C LYS A 315 -12.19 -11.43 -1.50
N ALA A 316 -12.23 -12.62 -0.93
CA ALA A 316 -11.27 -13.69 -1.20
C ALA A 316 -11.64 -14.38 -2.53
N TYR A 317 -10.71 -14.42 -3.48
CA TYR A 317 -11.03 -14.86 -4.84
C TYR A 317 -11.06 -16.37 -4.96
N GLY A 318 -12.17 -16.91 -5.44
CA GLY A 318 -12.47 -18.34 -5.46
C GLY A 318 -13.74 -18.68 -4.68
N LEU A 319 -14.03 -17.94 -3.60
CA LEU A 319 -15.22 -18.18 -2.79
C LEU A 319 -16.50 -17.69 -3.46
N ASP A 320 -17.60 -18.38 -3.17
CA ASP A 320 -18.95 -17.96 -3.50
C ASP A 320 -19.59 -17.14 -2.37
N TYR A 321 -19.93 -15.89 -2.69
CA TYR A 321 -20.56 -14.93 -1.78
C TYR A 321 -22.07 -14.79 -1.99
N LYS A 322 -22.64 -15.39 -3.05
CA LYS A 322 -24.04 -15.25 -3.45
C LYS A 322 -24.97 -16.12 -2.59
N ARG A 323 -24.52 -17.31 -2.19
CA ARG A 323 -25.28 -18.24 -1.32
C ARG A 323 -25.33 -17.77 0.14
N LYS A 324 -26.09 -16.70 0.42
CA LYS A 324 -26.22 -16.10 1.77
C LYS A 324 -26.75 -17.08 2.83
N GLU A 325 -27.71 -17.92 2.48
CA GLU A 325 -28.34 -18.89 3.39
C GLU A 325 -27.43 -20.07 3.76
N ALA A 326 -26.47 -20.41 2.90
CA ALA A 326 -25.55 -21.53 3.13
C ALA A 326 -24.32 -21.14 3.96
N ARG A 327 -24.19 -19.87 4.34
CA ARG A 327 -23.04 -19.34 5.10
C ARG A 327 -22.96 -20.00 6.48
N PRO A 328 -21.78 -20.47 6.91
CA PRO A 328 -21.62 -21.03 8.24
C PRO A 328 -21.87 -19.95 9.30
N GLU A 329 -22.54 -20.34 10.40
CA GLU A 329 -22.71 -19.49 11.57
C GLU A 329 -21.38 -19.33 12.30
N TYR A 330 -20.92 -18.10 12.47
CA TYR A 330 -19.70 -17.76 13.21
C TYR A 330 -20.04 -17.39 14.65
N SER A 331 -20.20 -18.40 15.50
CA SER A 331 -20.39 -18.27 16.93
C SER A 331 -19.51 -19.29 17.68
N PRO A 332 -19.15 -19.04 18.95
CA PRO A 332 -18.41 -20.02 19.74
C PRO A 332 -19.05 -21.41 19.73
N GLN A 333 -20.38 -21.48 19.85
CA GLN A 333 -21.16 -22.71 19.85
C GLN A 333 -21.09 -23.44 18.52
N ALA A 334 -21.32 -22.74 17.40
CA ALA A 334 -21.25 -23.33 16.06
C ALA A 334 -19.84 -23.85 15.74
N LEU A 335 -18.80 -23.10 16.14
CA LEU A 335 -17.41 -23.51 15.97
C LEU A 335 -17.08 -24.76 16.79
N GLN A 336 -17.58 -24.85 18.04
CA GLN A 336 -17.42 -26.03 18.90
C GLN A 336 -18.15 -27.26 18.35
N GLN A 337 -19.34 -27.07 17.78
CA GLN A 337 -20.10 -28.14 17.12
C GLN A 337 -19.45 -28.61 15.81
N PHE A 338 -18.78 -27.72 15.08
CA PHE A 338 -18.13 -28.06 13.83
C PHE A 338 -16.77 -28.75 14.03
N PHE A 339 -15.94 -28.20 14.92
CA PHE A 339 -14.58 -28.69 15.21
C PHE A 339 -14.56 -29.69 16.36
N THR A 340 -15.23 -30.83 16.14
CA THR A 340 -15.32 -31.90 17.14
C THR A 340 -14.00 -32.66 17.29
N ARG A 341 -13.92 -33.50 18.34
CA ARG A 341 -12.77 -34.37 18.56
C ARG A 341 -12.64 -35.42 17.45
N GLU A 342 -13.75 -36.00 17.02
CA GLU A 342 -13.80 -37.03 15.98
C GLU A 342 -13.27 -36.50 14.65
N ARG A 343 -13.65 -35.27 14.27
CA ARG A 343 -13.11 -34.60 13.08
C ARG A 343 -11.60 -34.40 13.20
N SER A 344 -11.16 -33.87 14.33
CA SER A 344 -9.74 -33.66 14.64
C SER A 344 -8.95 -34.96 14.54
N ASP A 345 -9.47 -36.06 15.09
CA ASP A 345 -8.79 -37.36 15.08
C ASP A 345 -8.76 -37.98 13.66
N SER A 346 -9.82 -37.81 12.87
CA SER A 346 -9.84 -38.21 11.45
C SER A 346 -8.78 -37.46 10.62
N ASP A 347 -8.66 -36.15 10.82
CA ASP A 347 -7.68 -35.32 10.12
C ASP A 347 -6.24 -35.63 10.55
N LYS A 348 -6.03 -35.98 11.83
CA LYS A 348 -4.74 -36.49 12.33
C LYS A 348 -4.33 -37.77 11.61
N VAL A 349 -5.26 -38.72 11.44
CA VAL A 349 -4.98 -39.97 10.71
C VAL A 349 -4.57 -39.68 9.27
N GLN A 350 -5.26 -38.76 8.57
CA GLN A 350 -4.87 -38.37 7.21
C GLN A 350 -3.47 -37.77 7.15
N THR A 351 -3.14 -36.86 8.07
CA THR A 351 -1.79 -36.26 8.14
C THR A 351 -0.73 -37.31 8.48
N LEU A 352 -1.06 -38.28 9.34
CA LEU A 352 -0.17 -39.39 9.68
C LEU A 352 0.17 -40.25 8.45
N GLU A 353 -0.79 -40.46 7.54
CA GLU A 353 -0.51 -41.14 6.26
C GLU A 353 0.45 -40.33 5.36
N VAL A 354 0.37 -39.00 5.39
CA VAL A 354 1.36 -38.13 4.71
C VAL A 354 2.74 -38.31 5.32
N LEU A 355 2.84 -38.31 6.65
CA LEU A 355 4.09 -38.53 7.38
C LEU A 355 4.69 -39.92 7.10
N LYS A 356 3.87 -40.97 7.00
CA LYS A 356 4.32 -42.32 6.61
C LYS A 356 4.88 -42.35 5.19
N LYS A 357 4.20 -41.71 4.22
CA LYS A 357 4.70 -41.59 2.83
C LYS A 357 5.99 -40.77 2.77
N TRP A 358 6.09 -39.70 3.56
CA TRP A 358 7.33 -38.94 3.71
C TRP A 358 8.47 -39.83 4.23
N ARG A 359 8.24 -40.60 5.30
CA ARG A 359 9.24 -41.50 5.90
C ARG A 359 9.73 -42.58 4.92
N ALA A 360 8.83 -43.07 4.06
CA ALA A 360 9.11 -44.09 3.06
C ALA A 360 10.09 -43.64 1.95
N LYS A 361 10.37 -42.33 1.83
CA LYS A 361 11.38 -41.79 0.91
C LYS A 361 12.82 -42.05 1.36
N PHE A 362 13.00 -42.43 2.62
CA PHE A 362 14.30 -42.62 3.24
C PHE A 362 14.53 -44.09 3.57
N PRO A 363 15.78 -44.55 3.68
CA PRO A 363 16.10 -45.93 4.04
C PRO A 363 15.38 -46.38 5.34
N SER A 364 14.89 -47.62 5.37
CA SER A 364 14.14 -48.14 6.52
C SER A 364 15.01 -48.34 7.76
N ASP A 365 16.31 -48.57 7.57
CA ASP A 365 17.32 -48.81 8.61
C ASP A 365 17.83 -47.53 9.29
N LYS A 366 17.63 -46.35 8.68
CA LYS A 366 18.10 -45.06 9.20
C LYS A 366 16.96 -44.08 9.40
N LYS A 367 16.86 -43.49 10.60
CA LYS A 367 15.88 -42.44 10.89
C LYS A 367 16.36 -41.10 10.31
N PRO A 368 15.62 -40.48 9.38
CA PRO A 368 16.00 -39.17 8.83
C PRO A 368 15.71 -38.04 9.83
N PRO A 369 16.46 -36.93 9.81
CA PRO A 369 16.03 -35.69 10.46
C PRO A 369 14.78 -35.13 9.77
N LEU A 370 13.86 -34.58 10.55
CA LEU A 370 12.62 -33.96 10.08
C LEU A 370 12.74 -32.44 10.18
N ILE A 371 12.48 -31.73 9.08
CA ILE A 371 12.54 -30.27 9.05
C ILE A 371 11.12 -29.68 9.13
N VAL A 372 10.96 -28.65 9.96
CA VAL A 372 9.81 -27.73 9.92
C VAL A 372 10.31 -26.30 9.76
N MET A 373 9.63 -25.51 8.94
CA MET A 373 10.10 -24.16 8.58
C MET A 373 9.05 -23.09 8.87
N ASN A 374 9.52 -22.02 9.50
CA ASN A 374 8.75 -20.89 9.96
C ASN A 374 9.24 -19.61 9.28
N PHE A 375 8.34 -18.83 8.67
CA PHE A 375 8.69 -17.63 7.91
C PHE A 375 8.00 -16.40 8.47
N SER A 376 8.77 -15.36 8.80
CA SER A 376 8.21 -14.16 9.42
C SER A 376 7.49 -13.24 8.43
N GLY A 377 6.58 -12.42 8.94
CA GLY A 377 6.04 -11.28 8.19
C GLY A 377 7.12 -10.23 7.87
N GLY A 378 6.78 -9.18 7.12
CA GLY A 378 7.76 -8.15 6.72
C GLY A 378 7.69 -7.62 5.28
N GLY A 379 6.60 -7.89 4.55
CA GLY A 379 6.42 -7.39 3.17
C GLY A 379 7.42 -7.97 2.16
N SER A 380 7.81 -7.18 1.16
CA SER A 380 8.75 -7.63 0.11
C SER A 380 10.13 -7.97 0.67
N ARG A 381 10.54 -7.35 1.79
CA ARG A 381 11.78 -7.67 2.51
C ARG A 381 11.80 -9.14 2.95
N SER A 382 10.77 -9.58 3.68
CA SER A 382 10.72 -10.95 4.18
C SER A 382 10.50 -11.98 3.07
N ALA A 383 9.78 -11.63 2.01
CA ALA A 383 9.63 -12.47 0.82
C ALA A 383 10.98 -12.74 0.14
N THR A 384 11.77 -11.69 -0.08
CA THR A 384 13.10 -11.76 -0.71
C THR A 384 14.09 -12.49 0.19
N TRP A 385 14.10 -12.18 1.49
CA TRP A 385 14.94 -12.86 2.48
C TRP A 385 14.66 -14.36 2.55
N SER A 386 13.38 -14.75 2.59
CA SER A 386 12.98 -16.16 2.63
C SER A 386 13.45 -16.93 1.40
N MET A 387 13.37 -16.32 0.20
CA MET A 387 13.90 -16.90 -1.02
C MET A 387 15.41 -17.13 -0.95
N HIS A 388 16.19 -16.13 -0.49
CA HIS A 388 17.64 -16.27 -0.36
C HIS A 388 18.04 -17.37 0.63
N VAL A 389 17.39 -17.43 1.80
CA VAL A 389 17.67 -18.47 2.81
C VAL A 389 17.34 -19.85 2.26
N LEU A 390 16.18 -20.03 1.61
CA LEU A 390 15.77 -21.31 1.02
C LEU A 390 16.73 -21.76 -0.07
N GLN A 391 17.11 -20.88 -1.00
CA GLN A 391 18.08 -21.20 -2.04
C GLN A 391 19.46 -21.54 -1.48
N ARG A 392 19.93 -20.80 -0.46
CA ARG A 392 21.24 -21.06 0.15
C ARG A 392 21.27 -22.39 0.89
N LEU A 393 20.24 -22.68 1.68
CA LEU A 393 20.09 -23.96 2.37
C LEU A 393 19.99 -25.11 1.38
N ASP A 394 19.15 -25.01 0.36
CA ASP A 394 18.98 -26.09 -0.63
C ASP A 394 20.28 -26.35 -1.40
N SER A 395 21.02 -25.29 -1.74
CA SER A 395 22.34 -25.40 -2.37
C SER A 395 23.36 -26.14 -1.47
N LEU A 396 23.46 -25.79 -0.20
CA LEU A 396 24.42 -26.42 0.73
C LEU A 396 24.02 -27.85 1.09
N LEU A 397 22.72 -28.13 1.12
CA LEU A 397 22.17 -29.46 1.37
C LEU A 397 22.09 -30.32 0.10
N GLN A 398 22.49 -29.80 -1.06
CA GLN A 398 22.48 -30.48 -2.35
C GLN A 398 21.08 -31.01 -2.72
N GLY A 399 20.06 -30.16 -2.59
CA GLY A 399 18.67 -30.50 -2.91
C GLY A 399 17.93 -31.31 -1.84
N ARG A 400 18.56 -31.57 -0.68
CA ARG A 400 17.96 -32.35 0.42
C ARG A 400 17.07 -31.52 1.34
N LEU A 401 16.97 -30.20 1.16
CA LEU A 401 16.13 -29.36 2.03
C LEU A 401 14.66 -29.77 1.97
N MET A 402 14.04 -29.68 0.79
CA MET A 402 12.61 -29.94 0.61
C MET A 402 12.20 -31.40 0.86
N PRO A 403 12.99 -32.42 0.50
CA PRO A 403 12.72 -33.81 0.89
C PRO A 403 12.63 -34.04 2.40
N HIS A 404 13.41 -33.33 3.21
CA HIS A 404 13.39 -33.45 4.67
C HIS A 404 12.32 -32.57 5.35
N THR A 405 11.79 -31.56 4.66
CA THR A 405 10.74 -30.68 5.18
C THR A 405 9.38 -31.35 5.12
N VAL A 406 8.64 -31.33 6.24
CA VAL A 406 7.25 -31.82 6.31
C VAL A 406 6.22 -30.69 6.39
N LEU A 407 6.59 -29.54 6.98
CA LEU A 407 5.70 -28.40 7.19
C LEU A 407 6.41 -27.06 6.95
N MET A 408 5.72 -26.18 6.23
CA MET A 408 6.07 -24.77 6.05
C MET A 408 4.89 -23.89 6.49
N THR A 409 5.14 -22.89 7.34
CA THR A 409 4.08 -21.97 7.83
C THR A 409 4.70 -20.65 8.28
N GLY A 410 3.89 -19.62 8.49
CA GLY A 410 4.40 -18.28 8.73
C GLY A 410 3.35 -17.19 8.58
N ALA A 411 3.84 -15.96 8.37
CA ALA A 411 3.01 -14.77 8.16
C ALA A 411 3.46 -13.94 6.94
N SER A 412 2.52 -13.19 6.38
CA SER A 412 2.71 -12.09 5.42
C SER A 412 3.72 -12.39 4.29
N GLY A 413 4.67 -11.48 4.06
CA GLY A 413 5.68 -11.59 3.01
C GLY A 413 6.55 -12.87 3.08
N GLY A 414 6.83 -13.42 4.27
CA GLY A 414 7.63 -14.65 4.38
C GLY A 414 6.91 -15.82 3.73
N MET A 415 5.59 -15.89 3.90
CA MET A 415 4.75 -16.88 3.22
C MET A 415 4.68 -16.68 1.71
N MET A 416 4.78 -15.45 1.21
CA MET A 416 4.91 -15.19 -0.23
C MET A 416 6.17 -15.84 -0.80
N GLY A 417 7.34 -15.59 -0.18
CA GLY A 417 8.61 -16.19 -0.59
C GLY A 417 8.61 -17.71 -0.47
N ALA A 418 8.15 -18.24 0.66
CA ALA A 418 8.06 -19.68 0.91
C ALA A 418 7.12 -20.40 -0.09
N THR A 419 5.96 -19.82 -0.38
CA THR A 419 5.02 -20.37 -1.38
C THR A 419 5.65 -20.39 -2.77
N TYR A 420 6.36 -19.32 -3.16
CA TYR A 420 6.99 -19.24 -4.46
C TYR A 420 8.10 -20.28 -4.63
N PHE A 421 9.01 -20.39 -3.66
CA PHE A 421 10.06 -21.42 -3.66
C PHE A 421 9.48 -22.84 -3.74
N ARG A 422 8.46 -23.13 -2.93
CA ARG A 422 7.81 -24.44 -2.90
C ARG A 422 7.15 -24.81 -4.23
N GLU A 423 6.50 -23.85 -4.90
CA GLU A 423 5.91 -24.08 -6.22
C GLU A 423 6.98 -24.26 -7.31
N LEU A 424 8.09 -23.53 -7.24
CA LEU A 424 9.24 -23.75 -8.14
C LEU A 424 9.82 -25.15 -7.97
N TYR A 425 9.99 -25.60 -6.73
CA TYR A 425 10.40 -26.98 -6.43
C TYR A 425 9.38 -27.99 -6.96
N TYR A 426 8.08 -27.76 -6.78
CA TYR A 426 7.04 -28.65 -7.30
C TYR A 426 7.12 -28.82 -8.82
N ARG A 427 7.28 -27.70 -9.55
CA ARG A 427 7.43 -27.72 -11.01
C ARG A 427 8.68 -28.47 -11.46
N GLN A 428 9.78 -28.33 -10.73
CA GLN A 428 11.00 -29.10 -10.97
C GLN A 428 10.75 -30.61 -10.79
N GLN A 429 10.02 -31.02 -9.74
CA GLN A 429 9.62 -32.42 -9.55
C GLN A 429 8.70 -32.96 -10.66
N GLN A 430 7.94 -32.08 -11.32
CA GLN A 430 7.13 -32.40 -12.50
C GLN A 430 7.94 -32.45 -13.82
N GLY A 431 9.26 -32.27 -13.78
CA GLY A 431 10.12 -32.28 -14.95
C GLY A 431 10.08 -30.99 -15.78
N GLN A 432 9.52 -29.90 -15.26
CA GLN A 432 9.57 -28.59 -15.94
C GLN A 432 10.99 -28.01 -15.84
N GLN A 433 11.38 -27.22 -16.86
CA GLN A 433 12.69 -26.56 -16.93
C GLN A 433 12.79 -25.40 -15.93
N VAL A 434 12.95 -25.74 -14.65
CA VAL A 434 13.08 -24.80 -13.52
C VAL A 434 14.40 -25.03 -12.81
N HIS A 435 15.24 -23.99 -12.76
CA HIS A 435 16.51 -24.01 -12.04
C HIS A 435 16.33 -23.35 -10.67
N LEU A 436 15.92 -24.12 -9.66
CA LEU A 436 15.51 -23.64 -8.32
C LEU A 436 16.47 -22.61 -7.68
N LEU A 437 17.77 -22.73 -7.92
CA LEU A 437 18.82 -21.87 -7.36
C LEU A 437 19.09 -20.58 -8.18
N SER A 438 18.30 -20.30 -9.21
CA SER A 438 18.48 -19.11 -10.06
C SER A 438 18.21 -17.81 -9.30
N GLN A 439 19.12 -16.85 -9.43
CA GLN A 439 19.01 -15.50 -8.84
C GLN A 439 17.83 -14.68 -9.39
N VAL A 440 17.27 -15.11 -10.52
CA VAL A 440 16.10 -14.47 -11.13
C VAL A 440 14.86 -14.55 -10.22
N TYR A 441 14.76 -15.55 -9.33
CA TYR A 441 13.58 -15.71 -8.48
C TYR A 441 13.52 -14.73 -7.29
N PRO A 442 14.60 -14.51 -6.52
CA PRO A 442 14.69 -13.39 -5.59
C PRO A 442 14.40 -12.04 -6.26
N GLU A 443 14.97 -11.79 -7.45
CA GLU A 443 14.69 -10.56 -8.21
C GLU A 443 13.20 -10.40 -8.54
N LYS A 444 12.55 -11.47 -9.02
CA LYS A 444 11.12 -11.50 -9.35
C LYS A 444 10.22 -11.25 -8.14
N VAL A 445 10.46 -11.90 -7.01
CA VAL A 445 9.64 -11.71 -5.80
C VAL A 445 9.84 -10.32 -5.18
N SER A 446 11.02 -9.71 -5.40
CA SER A 446 11.36 -8.36 -4.91
C SER A 446 10.81 -7.21 -5.77
N LYS A 447 10.17 -7.52 -6.91
CA LYS A 447 9.55 -6.51 -7.77
C LYS A 447 8.42 -5.80 -7.05
N ASP A 448 8.19 -4.55 -7.44
CA ASP A 448 7.23 -3.68 -6.79
C ASP A 448 5.80 -4.26 -6.83
N LEU A 449 5.14 -4.17 -5.68
CA LEU A 449 3.72 -4.47 -5.47
C LEU A 449 2.97 -3.25 -4.90
N LEU A 450 3.70 -2.23 -4.43
CA LEU A 450 3.14 -1.04 -3.77
C LEU A 450 2.53 -0.06 -4.77
N ASN A 451 3.21 0.17 -5.91
CA ASN A 451 2.81 1.11 -6.95
C ASN A 451 1.46 0.75 -7.57
N PRO A 452 1.16 -0.52 -7.94
CA PRO A 452 -0.18 -0.90 -8.40
C PRO A 452 -1.26 -0.76 -7.32
N VAL A 453 -0.93 -1.07 -6.05
CA VAL A 453 -1.88 -0.96 -4.92
C VAL A 453 -2.31 0.48 -4.71
N PHE A 454 -1.37 1.43 -4.64
CA PHE A 454 -1.71 2.85 -4.46
C PHE A 454 -2.34 3.47 -5.70
N THR A 455 -1.98 3.01 -6.90
CA THR A 455 -2.67 3.41 -8.13
C THR A 455 -4.14 3.00 -8.10
N ALA A 456 -4.42 1.75 -7.76
CA ALA A 456 -5.79 1.25 -7.63
C ALA A 456 -6.54 1.92 -6.47
N MET A 457 -5.88 2.24 -5.35
CA MET A 457 -6.50 3.01 -4.28
C MET A 457 -7.00 4.38 -4.77
N ALA A 458 -6.16 5.12 -5.50
CA ALA A 458 -6.51 6.45 -6.01
C ALA A 458 -7.59 6.42 -7.10
N VAL A 459 -7.55 5.41 -7.98
CA VAL A 459 -8.31 5.39 -9.24
C VAL A 459 -9.52 4.45 -9.20
N ASN A 460 -9.45 3.34 -8.47
CA ASN A 460 -10.51 2.33 -8.41
C ASN A 460 -11.31 2.45 -7.12
N ASP A 461 -10.64 2.33 -5.97
CA ASP A 461 -11.33 2.28 -4.67
C ASP A 461 -12.17 3.55 -4.41
N PHE A 462 -11.63 4.74 -4.71
CA PHE A 462 -12.32 6.01 -4.46
C PHE A 462 -13.19 6.53 -5.62
N ILE A 463 -12.86 6.21 -6.87
CA ILE A 463 -13.51 6.83 -8.04
C ILE A 463 -14.44 5.87 -8.77
N ALA A 464 -14.03 4.62 -8.98
CA ALA A 464 -14.76 3.68 -9.83
C ALA A 464 -14.80 2.24 -9.27
N PRO A 465 -15.42 2.03 -8.08
CA PRO A 465 -15.48 0.71 -7.44
C PRO A 465 -16.42 -0.29 -8.15
N PHE A 466 -17.13 0.13 -9.20
CA PHE A 466 -18.12 -0.66 -9.93
C PHE A 466 -17.52 -1.57 -11.02
N TRP A 467 -16.23 -1.44 -11.33
CA TRP A 467 -15.58 -2.35 -12.29
C TRP A 467 -15.38 -3.72 -11.68
N THR A 468 -15.76 -4.77 -12.40
CA THR A 468 -15.66 -6.15 -11.92
C THR A 468 -14.83 -7.03 -12.86
N PHE A 469 -14.39 -8.18 -12.34
CA PHE A 469 -13.77 -9.25 -13.09
C PHE A 469 -14.34 -10.60 -12.65
N LYS A 470 -14.21 -11.61 -13.52
CA LYS A 470 -14.81 -12.93 -13.34
C LYS A 470 -13.76 -13.99 -13.03
N ILE A 471 -14.05 -14.88 -12.08
CA ILE A 471 -13.33 -16.14 -11.86
C ILE A 471 -14.38 -17.24 -11.69
N GLY A 472 -14.32 -18.28 -12.51
CA GLY A 472 -15.37 -19.30 -12.55
C GLY A 472 -16.74 -18.66 -12.75
N ASN A 473 -17.68 -18.89 -11.85
CA ASN A 473 -19.03 -18.31 -11.87
C ASN A 473 -19.20 -17.06 -10.99
N ASN A 474 -18.13 -16.63 -10.33
CA ASN A 474 -18.12 -15.53 -9.37
C ASN A 474 -17.61 -14.23 -10.00
N HIS A 475 -18.15 -13.11 -9.52
CA HIS A 475 -17.76 -11.76 -9.93
C HIS A 475 -17.22 -11.01 -8.73
N TYR A 476 -16.11 -10.31 -8.93
CA TYR A 476 -15.38 -9.60 -7.88
C TYR A 476 -15.05 -8.19 -8.35
N ALA A 477 -14.96 -7.23 -7.43
CA ALA A 477 -14.57 -5.86 -7.75
C ALA A 477 -13.08 -5.78 -8.10
N LYS A 478 -12.73 -4.91 -9.05
CA LYS A 478 -11.35 -4.55 -9.39
C LYS A 478 -10.85 -3.46 -8.44
N ASP A 479 -10.49 -3.86 -7.22
CA ASP A 479 -9.97 -2.98 -6.16
C ASP A 479 -8.44 -3.07 -6.04
N ARG A 480 -7.87 -2.41 -5.02
CA ARG A 480 -6.42 -2.53 -4.74
C ARG A 480 -5.95 -3.94 -4.36
N GLY A 481 -6.82 -4.80 -3.86
CA GLY A 481 -6.51 -6.23 -3.63
C GLY A 481 -6.36 -7.00 -4.95
N TYR A 482 -7.19 -6.68 -5.95
CA TYR A 482 -7.04 -7.19 -7.31
C TYR A 482 -5.71 -6.77 -7.93
N ALA A 483 -5.34 -5.49 -7.78
CA ALA A 483 -4.08 -4.97 -8.31
C ALA A 483 -2.86 -5.68 -7.69
N PHE A 484 -2.88 -5.93 -6.38
CA PHE A 484 -1.84 -6.70 -5.69
C PHE A 484 -1.70 -8.11 -6.25
N GLU A 485 -2.79 -8.89 -6.29
CA GLU A 485 -2.73 -10.29 -6.75
C GLU A 485 -2.35 -10.40 -8.23
N LYS A 486 -2.81 -9.45 -9.04
CA LYS A 486 -2.44 -9.37 -10.45
C LYS A 486 -0.95 -9.08 -10.62
N GLN A 487 -0.43 -8.08 -9.91
CA GLN A 487 0.98 -7.73 -10.00
C GLN A 487 1.87 -8.87 -9.47
N LEU A 488 1.47 -9.54 -8.38
CA LEU A 488 2.20 -10.71 -7.86
C LEU A 488 2.30 -11.84 -8.89
N ASN A 489 1.19 -12.14 -9.57
CA ASN A 489 1.21 -13.11 -10.66
C ASN A 489 2.11 -12.64 -11.81
N GLN A 490 2.05 -11.37 -12.22
CA GLN A 490 2.93 -10.85 -13.28
C GLN A 490 4.42 -10.89 -12.88
N ASN A 491 4.73 -10.56 -11.62
CA ASN A 491 6.09 -10.57 -11.09
C ASN A 491 6.68 -11.99 -11.09
N THR A 492 5.84 -13.00 -10.84
CA THR A 492 6.21 -14.42 -10.76
C THR A 492 5.94 -15.22 -12.05
N ASP A 493 5.75 -14.56 -13.19
CA ASP A 493 5.42 -15.18 -14.49
C ASP A 493 4.21 -16.13 -14.45
N ASN A 494 3.22 -15.80 -13.63
CA ASN A 494 1.99 -16.55 -13.38
C ASN A 494 2.23 -17.95 -12.80
N ILE A 495 3.42 -18.23 -12.25
CA ILE A 495 3.73 -19.49 -11.58
C ILE A 495 2.78 -19.74 -10.39
N LEU A 496 2.40 -18.67 -9.68
CA LEU A 496 1.47 -18.68 -8.55
C LEU A 496 -0.02 -18.61 -8.93
N ASN A 497 -0.36 -18.56 -10.22
CA ASN A 497 -1.76 -18.48 -10.67
C ASN A 497 -2.42 -19.87 -10.60
N LYS A 498 -2.62 -20.35 -9.38
CA LYS A 498 -3.19 -21.65 -9.03
C LYS A 498 -4.28 -21.49 -7.97
N ILE A 499 -5.08 -22.53 -7.79
CA ILE A 499 -5.97 -22.67 -6.63
C ILE A 499 -5.32 -23.57 -5.58
N ILE A 500 -5.79 -23.46 -4.33
CA ILE A 500 -5.25 -24.28 -3.24
C ILE A 500 -5.41 -25.78 -3.51
N LEU A 501 -6.56 -26.17 -4.08
CA LEU A 501 -6.84 -27.57 -4.40
C LEU A 501 -5.79 -28.22 -5.31
N ASP A 502 -5.10 -27.45 -6.16
CA ASP A 502 -4.06 -27.95 -7.08
C ASP A 502 -2.87 -28.59 -6.33
N TYR A 503 -2.67 -28.27 -5.04
CA TYR A 503 -1.60 -28.84 -4.23
C TYR A 503 -2.00 -30.09 -3.44
N LYS A 504 -3.29 -30.41 -3.36
CA LYS A 504 -3.81 -31.47 -2.48
C LYS A 504 -3.11 -32.80 -2.70
N GLN A 505 -3.09 -33.30 -3.93
CA GLN A 505 -2.47 -34.60 -4.25
C GLN A 505 -0.95 -34.60 -3.98
N ALA A 506 -0.27 -33.49 -4.27
CA ALA A 506 1.17 -33.38 -4.10
C ALA A 506 1.56 -33.38 -2.60
N GLU A 507 0.73 -32.78 -1.74
CA GLU A 507 0.88 -32.86 -0.28
C GLU A 507 0.48 -34.25 0.25
N GLU A 508 -0.63 -34.84 -0.21
CA GLU A 508 -1.09 -36.17 0.20
C GLU A 508 -0.08 -37.28 -0.10
N THR A 509 0.71 -37.12 -1.16
CA THR A 509 1.78 -38.05 -1.56
C THR A 509 3.14 -37.70 -0.95
N ALA A 510 3.18 -36.66 -0.11
CA ALA A 510 4.38 -36.05 0.43
C ALA A 510 5.38 -35.56 -0.63
N THR A 511 5.02 -35.44 -1.92
CA THR A 511 5.92 -34.99 -3.00
C THR A 511 6.52 -33.62 -2.69
N ILE A 512 5.71 -32.74 -2.10
CA ILE A 512 6.08 -31.44 -1.58
C ILE A 512 5.64 -31.33 -0.10
N PRO A 513 6.30 -30.52 0.74
CA PRO A 513 5.89 -30.34 2.13
C PRO A 513 4.48 -29.74 2.22
N MET A 514 3.80 -29.99 3.34
CA MET A 514 2.56 -29.29 3.67
C MET A 514 2.85 -27.81 3.85
N LEU A 515 1.94 -26.94 3.40
CA LEU A 515 2.05 -25.50 3.61
C LEU A 515 0.74 -24.95 4.17
N ILE A 516 0.85 -24.25 5.31
CA ILE A 516 -0.29 -23.64 5.99
C ILE A 516 -0.14 -22.12 5.94
N TRP A 517 -1.06 -21.44 5.25
CA TRP A 517 -1.16 -19.99 5.34
C TRP A 517 -2.03 -19.63 6.55
N ASN A 518 -1.55 -18.73 7.40
CA ASN A 518 -2.32 -18.22 8.52
C ASN A 518 -2.89 -16.84 8.20
N SER A 519 -3.98 -16.46 8.86
CA SER A 519 -4.46 -15.08 8.97
C SER A 519 -5.10 -14.88 10.34
N THR A 520 -5.36 -13.64 10.72
CA THR A 520 -6.03 -13.33 11.99
C THR A 520 -7.46 -12.90 11.72
N ILE A 521 -8.45 -13.53 12.34
CA ILE A 521 -9.86 -13.11 12.25
C ILE A 521 -10.05 -11.89 13.14
N ASN A 522 -10.53 -10.77 12.59
CA ASN A 522 -10.59 -9.51 13.33
C ASN A 522 -11.61 -9.49 14.46
N ALA A 523 -12.67 -10.28 14.33
CA ALA A 523 -13.78 -10.27 15.28
C ALA A 523 -13.37 -10.74 16.69
N ASP A 524 -12.46 -11.72 16.78
CA ASP A 524 -12.08 -12.35 18.06
C ASP A 524 -10.61 -12.77 18.14
N GLY A 525 -9.80 -12.41 17.13
CA GLY A 525 -8.39 -12.73 17.06
C GLY A 525 -8.08 -14.20 16.75
N ARG A 526 -9.05 -15.06 16.44
CA ARG A 526 -8.80 -16.48 16.09
C ARG A 526 -7.87 -16.62 14.88
N ARG A 527 -7.08 -17.69 14.85
CA ARG A 527 -6.28 -18.04 13.66
C ARG A 527 -7.21 -18.59 12.59
N LEU A 528 -7.19 -18.01 11.40
CA LEU A 528 -7.70 -18.67 10.21
C LEU A 528 -6.54 -19.41 9.55
N MET A 529 -6.64 -20.73 9.44
CA MET A 529 -5.62 -21.58 8.85
C MET A 529 -6.12 -22.13 7.53
N ILE A 530 -5.33 -21.93 6.48
CA ILE A 530 -5.66 -22.27 5.10
C ILE A 530 -4.69 -23.35 4.64
N SER A 531 -5.23 -24.49 4.20
CA SER A 531 -4.47 -25.66 3.76
C SER A 531 -5.33 -26.47 2.76
N PRO A 532 -4.73 -27.12 1.74
CA PRO A 532 -5.46 -28.05 0.88
C PRO A 532 -5.84 -29.36 1.60
N LEU A 533 -5.08 -29.73 2.63
CA LEU A 533 -5.37 -30.87 3.50
C LEU A 533 -6.19 -30.42 4.71
N PRO A 534 -7.09 -31.27 5.23
CA PRO A 534 -7.86 -30.95 6.42
C PRO A 534 -6.93 -30.98 7.66
N ILE A 535 -7.02 -29.92 8.47
CA ILE A 535 -6.10 -29.63 9.58
C ILE A 535 -6.85 -29.24 10.87
N SER A 536 -8.07 -29.76 11.07
CA SER A 536 -8.89 -29.36 12.22
C SER A 536 -8.26 -29.67 13.59
N TYR A 537 -7.28 -30.58 13.64
CA TYR A 537 -6.50 -30.85 14.85
C TYR A 537 -5.65 -29.67 15.32
N LEU A 538 -5.41 -28.66 14.46
CA LEU A 538 -4.74 -27.41 14.82
C LEU A 538 -5.71 -26.37 15.40
N CYS A 539 -7.03 -26.53 15.21
CA CYS A 539 -8.06 -25.54 15.57
C CYS A 539 -8.39 -25.47 17.06
N ALA A 540 -7.88 -26.38 17.87
CA ALA A 540 -8.09 -26.38 19.31
C ALA A 540 -6.88 -27.02 20.02
N PRO A 541 -6.56 -26.59 21.24
CA PRO A 541 -5.56 -27.24 22.05
C PRO A 541 -5.97 -28.69 22.38
N GLU A 542 -4.96 -29.51 22.67
CA GLU A 542 -5.14 -30.88 23.12
C GLU A 542 -4.86 -30.93 24.63
N TYR A 543 -5.91 -31.22 25.42
CA TYR A 543 -5.80 -31.38 26.86
C TYR A 543 -5.70 -32.87 27.21
N LYS A 544 -4.65 -33.26 27.93
CA LYS A 544 -4.48 -34.64 28.43
C LYS A 544 -5.54 -35.02 29.46
N TYR A 545 -5.96 -34.07 30.28
CA TYR A 545 -6.96 -34.22 31.33
C TYR A 545 -8.05 -33.15 31.17
N PRO A 546 -8.95 -33.28 30.18
CA PRO A 546 -9.98 -32.28 29.93
C PRO A 546 -10.98 -32.23 31.09
N THR A 547 -11.15 -31.06 31.69
CA THR A 547 -12.16 -30.82 32.75
C THR A 547 -13.50 -30.33 32.19
N ARG A 548 -13.53 -29.96 30.90
CA ARG A 548 -14.72 -29.51 30.18
C ARG A 548 -14.97 -30.44 29.00
N GLN A 549 -16.25 -30.72 28.72
CA GLN A 549 -16.64 -31.52 27.55
C GLN A 549 -16.42 -30.77 26.23
N VAL A 550 -16.42 -29.44 26.29
CA VAL A 550 -16.32 -28.56 25.14
C VAL A 550 -14.87 -28.13 24.91
N ARG A 551 -14.41 -28.17 23.66
CA ARG A 551 -13.06 -27.71 23.28
C ARG A 551 -13.02 -26.19 23.15
N ASP A 552 -11.92 -25.59 23.58
CA ASP A 552 -11.66 -24.16 23.33
C ASP A 552 -11.15 -23.98 21.90
N ILE A 553 -12.06 -23.71 20.97
CA ILE A 553 -11.69 -23.48 19.57
C ILE A 553 -10.98 -22.13 19.44
N ASP A 554 -9.70 -22.16 19.11
CA ASP A 554 -8.83 -20.98 18.98
C ASP A 554 -8.30 -20.79 17.54
N GLY A 555 -8.74 -21.65 16.62
CA GLY A 555 -8.48 -21.55 15.19
C GLY A 555 -9.61 -22.11 14.33
N VAL A 556 -9.57 -21.80 13.03
CA VAL A 556 -10.56 -22.19 12.03
C VAL A 556 -9.84 -22.77 10.83
N ASP A 557 -10.11 -24.03 10.49
CA ASP A 557 -9.72 -24.62 9.21
C ASP A 557 -10.63 -24.03 8.13
N PHE A 558 -10.06 -23.13 7.35
CA PHE A 558 -10.75 -22.38 6.32
C PHE A 558 -11.42 -23.29 5.29
N THR A 559 -10.69 -24.29 4.79
CA THR A 559 -11.12 -25.13 3.67
C THR A 559 -12.32 -25.99 4.07
N GLN A 560 -12.31 -26.54 5.29
CA GLN A 560 -13.43 -27.31 5.80
C GLN A 560 -14.63 -26.42 6.17
N TYR A 561 -14.39 -25.34 6.92
CA TYR A 561 -15.46 -24.53 7.49
C TYR A 561 -16.26 -23.75 6.42
N PHE A 562 -15.58 -23.25 5.39
CA PHE A 562 -16.19 -22.56 4.24
C PHE A 562 -16.41 -23.48 3.03
N SER A 563 -16.46 -24.81 3.22
CA SER A 563 -16.63 -25.78 2.13
C SER A 563 -17.89 -25.56 1.28
N ARG A 564 -18.96 -25.00 1.87
CA ARG A 564 -20.20 -24.62 1.18
C ARG A 564 -20.08 -23.35 0.34
N GLN A 565 -18.94 -22.66 0.38
CA GLN A 565 -18.63 -21.44 -0.36
C GLN A 565 -17.45 -21.64 -1.31
N ASP A 566 -17.21 -22.89 -1.74
CA ASP A 566 -16.15 -23.25 -2.69
C ASP A 566 -14.73 -22.93 -2.20
N ALA A 567 -14.50 -23.01 -0.88
CA ALA A 567 -13.19 -22.71 -0.26
C ALA A 567 -11.97 -23.40 -0.93
N PRO A 568 -12.03 -24.66 -1.41
CA PRO A 568 -10.90 -25.26 -2.14
C PRO A 568 -10.49 -24.52 -3.43
N GLN A 569 -11.39 -23.72 -4.01
CA GLN A 569 -11.16 -22.91 -5.21
C GLN A 569 -10.47 -21.56 -4.90
N LEU A 570 -10.16 -21.29 -3.63
CA LEU A 570 -9.42 -20.09 -3.24
C LEU A 570 -8.10 -20.02 -4.02
N ARG A 571 -7.82 -18.85 -4.61
CA ARG A 571 -6.54 -18.59 -5.28
C ARG A 571 -5.40 -18.58 -4.29
N VAL A 572 -4.26 -19.11 -4.69
CA VAL A 572 -3.01 -19.07 -3.91
C VAL A 572 -2.61 -17.63 -3.61
N THR A 573 -2.75 -16.73 -4.59
CA THR A 573 -2.51 -15.29 -4.38
C THR A 573 -3.47 -14.65 -3.39
N SER A 574 -4.72 -15.13 -3.29
CA SER A 574 -5.66 -14.68 -2.26
C SER A 574 -5.27 -15.20 -0.88
N ALA A 575 -4.80 -16.45 -0.75
CA ALA A 575 -4.28 -16.97 0.51
C ALA A 575 -3.05 -16.17 0.99
N ILE A 576 -2.12 -15.86 0.08
CA ILE A 576 -0.96 -14.98 0.37
C ILE A 576 -1.45 -13.59 0.79
N ARG A 577 -2.40 -13.00 0.06
CA ARG A 577 -2.92 -11.66 0.37
C ARG A 577 -3.62 -11.62 1.72
N MET A 578 -4.46 -12.60 2.03
CA MET A 578 -5.12 -12.72 3.35
C MET A 578 -4.08 -12.84 4.47
N CYS A 579 -3.05 -13.64 4.26
CA CYS A 579 -1.92 -13.78 5.17
C CYS A 579 -1.13 -12.47 5.38
N ALA A 580 -1.17 -11.57 4.39
CA ALA A 580 -0.38 -10.35 4.31
C ALA A 580 -1.20 -9.05 4.37
N THR A 581 -2.46 -9.12 4.78
CA THR A 581 -3.35 -7.94 4.81
C THR A 581 -3.01 -7.04 5.99
N PHE A 582 -1.96 -6.25 5.82
CA PHE A 582 -1.58 -5.25 6.79
C PHE A 582 -2.54 -4.04 6.72
N PRO A 583 -3.06 -3.56 7.87
CA PRO A 583 -3.99 -2.43 7.91
C PRO A 583 -3.49 -1.21 7.13
N TYR A 584 -4.44 -0.47 6.54
CA TYR A 584 -4.23 0.73 5.72
C TYR A 584 -3.58 0.52 4.34
N VAL A 585 -2.75 -0.51 4.13
CA VAL A 585 -2.10 -0.76 2.83
C VAL A 585 -2.96 -1.67 1.96
N LEU A 586 -3.29 -2.86 2.46
CA LEU A 586 -4.17 -3.80 1.77
C LEU A 586 -5.59 -3.75 2.35
N PRO A 587 -6.62 -4.12 1.58
CA PRO A 587 -7.99 -4.15 2.06
C PRO A 587 -8.28 -5.50 2.72
N ASN A 588 -8.89 -5.48 3.90
CA ASN A 588 -9.29 -6.71 4.60
C ASN A 588 -10.18 -7.57 3.71
N ALA A 589 -9.85 -8.85 3.59
CA ALA A 589 -10.69 -9.81 2.90
C ALA A 589 -11.82 -10.27 3.83
N PHE A 590 -13.07 -10.00 3.46
CA PHE A 590 -14.20 -10.52 4.22
C PHE A 590 -14.54 -11.95 3.80
N LEU A 591 -15.05 -12.71 4.75
CA LEU A 591 -15.41 -14.11 4.59
C LEU A 591 -16.93 -14.29 4.71
N PRO A 592 -17.52 -15.18 3.90
CA PRO A 592 -18.96 -15.37 3.83
C PRO A 592 -19.50 -16.22 4.99
N SER A 593 -19.43 -15.71 6.22
CA SER A 593 -20.06 -16.30 7.42
C SER A 593 -21.28 -15.48 7.88
N ASN A 594 -21.98 -15.96 8.92
CA ASN A 594 -23.03 -15.22 9.61
C ASN A 594 -22.79 -15.17 11.14
N PRO A 595 -22.45 -14.00 11.74
CA PRO A 595 -22.19 -12.72 11.08
C PRO A 595 -20.97 -12.79 10.16
N ILE A 596 -20.85 -11.82 9.24
CA ILE A 596 -19.68 -11.70 8.36
C ILE A 596 -18.47 -11.37 9.22
N VAL A 597 -17.36 -12.07 8.98
CA VAL A 597 -16.05 -11.77 9.55
C VAL A 597 -15.08 -11.32 8.46
N ASP A 598 -14.03 -10.62 8.83
CA ASP A 598 -12.91 -10.29 7.95
C ASP A 598 -11.57 -10.66 8.60
N VAL A 599 -10.53 -10.70 7.77
CA VAL A 599 -9.18 -11.09 8.21
C VAL A 599 -8.17 -9.97 8.03
N MET A 600 -7.21 -9.94 8.94
CA MET A 600 -5.98 -9.16 8.89
C MET A 600 -4.75 -10.08 8.79
N ASP A 601 -3.60 -9.44 8.58
CA ASP A 601 -2.27 -10.06 8.58
C ASP A 601 -2.08 -11.07 9.73
N ALA A 602 -1.49 -12.23 9.40
CA ALA A 602 -1.14 -13.24 10.40
C ALA A 602 -0.17 -12.72 11.46
N GLY A 603 0.65 -11.73 11.12
CA GLY A 603 1.62 -11.09 12.00
C GLY A 603 1.03 -10.42 13.23
N ILE A 604 -0.27 -10.10 13.21
CA ILE A 604 -0.96 -9.58 14.38
C ILE A 604 -1.03 -10.64 15.49
N ARG A 605 -1.20 -11.92 15.15
CA ARG A 605 -1.30 -12.99 16.16
C ARG A 605 -0.06 -13.87 16.28
N ASP A 606 0.52 -14.29 15.16
CA ASP A 606 1.66 -15.20 15.12
C ASP A 606 2.56 -14.86 13.92
N ASN A 607 3.41 -13.85 14.11
CA ASN A 607 4.27 -13.32 13.06
C ASN A 607 5.27 -14.33 12.51
N PHE A 608 5.58 -15.39 13.24
CA PHE A 608 6.54 -16.40 12.82
C PHE A 608 5.88 -17.71 12.36
N GLY A 609 4.55 -17.86 12.54
CA GLY A 609 3.82 -19.12 12.35
C GLY A 609 4.16 -20.20 13.38
N GLN A 610 4.82 -19.81 14.47
CA GLN A 610 5.42 -20.71 15.45
C GLN A 610 4.36 -21.47 16.24
N GLN A 611 3.25 -20.83 16.61
CA GLN A 611 2.16 -21.50 17.33
C GLN A 611 1.56 -22.65 16.51
N THR A 612 1.46 -22.47 15.19
CA THR A 612 0.98 -23.50 14.26
C THR A 612 1.96 -24.67 14.17
N THR A 613 3.26 -24.40 13.98
CA THR A 613 4.30 -25.45 13.93
C THR A 613 4.39 -26.23 15.23
N LEU A 614 4.42 -25.55 16.37
CA LEU A 614 4.54 -26.19 17.67
C LEU A 614 3.32 -27.08 17.96
N ARG A 615 2.10 -26.64 17.60
CA ARG A 615 0.91 -27.48 17.73
C ARG A 615 0.93 -28.70 16.80
N TYR A 616 1.45 -28.56 15.58
CA TYR A 616 1.68 -29.68 14.67
C TYR A 616 2.66 -30.70 15.27
N LEU A 617 3.82 -30.24 15.73
CA LEU A 617 4.83 -31.10 16.35
C LEU A 617 4.29 -31.82 17.59
N TYR A 618 3.55 -31.11 18.45
CA TYR A 618 2.90 -31.71 19.62
C TYR A 618 1.89 -32.80 19.22
N SER A 619 1.10 -32.56 18.18
CA SER A 619 0.05 -33.49 17.72
C SER A 619 0.63 -34.82 17.22
N PHE A 620 1.83 -34.79 16.64
CA PHE A 620 2.50 -35.97 16.06
C PHE A 620 3.77 -36.39 16.82
N ARG A 621 3.98 -35.87 18.03
CA ARG A 621 5.20 -36.04 18.85
C ARG A 621 5.63 -37.50 19.03
N GLU A 622 4.66 -38.41 19.22
CA GLU A 622 4.92 -39.84 19.43
C GLU A 622 5.51 -40.46 18.16
N TRP A 623 4.81 -40.30 17.03
CA TRP A 623 5.27 -40.79 15.74
C TRP A 623 6.61 -40.17 15.32
N ILE A 624 6.80 -38.86 15.52
CA ILE A 624 8.05 -38.16 15.18
C ILE A 624 9.21 -38.73 15.99
N ASN A 625 9.06 -38.92 17.31
CA ASN A 625 10.11 -39.48 18.17
C ASN A 625 10.51 -40.91 17.76
N GLU A 626 9.54 -41.70 17.31
CA GLU A 626 9.76 -43.09 16.88
C GLU A 626 10.43 -43.17 15.51
N ASN A 627 10.10 -42.28 14.57
CA ASN A 627 10.44 -42.44 13.15
C ASN A 627 11.57 -41.53 12.65
N THR A 628 11.97 -40.53 13.43
CA THR A 628 12.97 -39.51 13.04
C THR A 628 14.18 -39.51 13.98
N SER A 629 15.33 -39.04 13.49
CA SER A 629 16.53 -38.85 14.33
C SER A 629 16.44 -37.60 15.18
N GLY A 630 15.69 -36.59 14.72
CA GLY A 630 15.43 -35.34 15.42
C GLY A 630 14.59 -34.39 14.57
N VAL A 631 14.12 -33.32 15.19
CA VAL A 631 13.38 -32.21 14.59
C VAL A 631 14.34 -31.02 14.43
N VAL A 632 14.53 -30.59 13.18
CA VAL A 632 15.24 -29.36 12.85
C VAL A 632 14.19 -28.27 12.63
N TYR A 633 14.02 -27.42 13.65
CA TYR A 633 13.09 -26.30 13.64
C TYR A 633 13.81 -25.06 13.07
N ILE A 634 13.49 -24.68 11.83
CA ILE A 634 14.12 -23.55 11.15
C ILE A 634 13.19 -22.34 11.18
N GLN A 635 13.67 -21.22 11.73
CA GLN A 635 12.96 -19.95 11.76
C GLN A 635 13.68 -18.94 10.87
N VAL A 636 12.99 -18.42 9.85
CA VAL A 636 13.47 -17.38 8.94
C VAL A 636 12.80 -16.07 9.29
N ARG A 637 13.60 -15.12 9.79
CA ARG A 637 13.15 -13.87 10.40
C ARG A 637 13.64 -12.67 9.59
N ASP A 638 12.76 -11.72 9.36
CA ASP A 638 13.03 -10.43 8.73
C ASP A 638 13.52 -9.36 9.74
N THR A 639 13.56 -9.71 11.02
CA THR A 639 14.03 -8.85 12.11
C THR A 639 15.02 -9.60 12.99
N ARG A 640 15.94 -8.84 13.58
CA ARG A 640 16.87 -9.34 14.59
C ARG A 640 16.10 -9.67 15.87
N LYS A 641 16.39 -10.83 16.46
CA LYS A 641 15.85 -11.19 17.78
C LYS A 641 16.56 -10.38 18.88
N ASN A 642 15.81 -10.00 19.92
CA ASN A 642 16.31 -9.24 21.08
C ASN A 642 16.87 -7.85 20.72
N ASP A 643 16.29 -7.18 19.72
CA ASP A 643 16.69 -5.83 19.36
C ASP A 643 16.13 -4.81 20.36
N ILE A 644 16.96 -3.87 20.82
CA ILE A 644 16.58 -2.83 21.78
C ILE A 644 16.64 -1.49 21.07
N SER A 645 15.47 -0.94 20.76
CA SER A 645 15.39 0.42 20.21
C SER A 645 15.60 1.46 21.31
N PRO A 646 16.53 2.42 21.13
CA PRO A 646 16.74 3.48 22.11
C PRO A 646 15.53 4.42 22.15
N ILE A 647 15.02 4.70 23.35
CA ILE A 647 13.96 5.71 23.53
C ILE A 647 14.58 7.09 23.27
N LYS A 648 13.95 7.88 22.39
CA LYS A 648 14.38 9.27 22.13
C LYS A 648 14.43 10.07 23.44
N LYS A 649 15.59 10.66 23.74
CA LYS A 649 15.79 11.51 24.94
C LYS A 649 14.99 12.81 24.88
N THR A 650 14.68 13.31 23.69
CA THR A 650 13.86 14.50 23.44
C THR A 650 12.74 14.12 22.48
N LYS A 651 11.50 14.44 22.84
CA LYS A 651 10.31 14.17 22.04
C LYS A 651 9.83 15.48 21.43
N ASP A 652 9.61 15.49 20.12
CA ASP A 652 8.97 16.62 19.45
C ASP A 652 7.44 16.54 19.58
N LEU A 653 6.73 17.63 19.26
CA LEU A 653 5.26 17.65 19.33
C LEU A 653 4.58 16.50 18.52
N PRO A 654 5.07 16.11 17.33
CA PRO A 654 4.54 14.94 16.63
C PRO A 654 4.77 13.64 17.42
N ASP A 655 5.93 13.45 18.05
CA ASP A 655 6.22 12.28 18.86
C ASP A 655 5.20 12.20 20.03
N LEU A 656 4.94 13.32 20.72
CA LEU A 656 3.98 13.36 21.83
C LEU A 656 2.53 13.01 21.42
N LEU A 657 2.11 13.41 20.22
CA LEU A 657 0.74 13.18 19.73
C LEU A 657 0.53 11.78 19.16
N PHE A 658 1.53 11.23 18.48
CA PHE A 658 1.38 9.99 17.72
C PHE A 658 2.06 8.78 18.36
N GLU A 659 3.16 8.95 19.12
CA GLU A 659 3.89 7.82 19.70
C GLU A 659 3.00 6.92 20.57
N PRO A 660 2.14 7.43 21.50
CA PRO A 660 1.26 6.56 22.29
C PRO A 660 0.32 5.69 21.46
N LEU A 661 -0.06 6.13 20.25
CA LEU A 661 -0.91 5.36 19.34
C LEU A 661 -0.14 4.23 18.63
N PHE A 662 1.18 4.36 18.50
CA PHE A 662 2.04 3.42 17.76
C PHE A 662 3.01 2.61 18.65
N THR A 663 3.20 2.97 19.93
CA THR A 663 4.11 2.27 20.85
C THR A 663 3.78 0.78 20.99
N MET A 664 2.49 0.44 21.11
CA MET A 664 2.04 -0.96 21.16
C MET A 664 2.46 -1.73 19.90
N GLN A 665 2.28 -1.13 18.73
CA GLN A 665 2.65 -1.73 17.45
C GLN A 665 4.17 -1.91 17.32
N GLN A 666 4.97 -0.96 17.81
CA GLN A 666 6.43 -1.01 17.78
C GLN A 666 7.00 -2.15 18.63
N HIS A 667 6.40 -2.43 19.79
CA HIS A 667 6.85 -3.49 20.70
C HIS A 667 6.15 -4.84 20.50
N TRP A 668 5.14 -4.90 19.64
CA TRP A 668 4.31 -6.08 19.40
C TRP A 668 5.13 -7.34 19.03
N SER A 669 6.13 -7.19 18.15
CA SER A 669 6.99 -8.32 17.75
C SER A 669 7.85 -8.85 18.90
N ALA A 670 8.32 -7.96 19.79
CA ALA A 670 9.14 -8.37 20.94
C ALA A 670 8.31 -9.10 21.99
N MET A 671 7.07 -8.65 22.24
CA MET A 671 6.14 -9.36 23.12
C MET A 671 5.85 -10.78 22.60
N GLN A 672 5.58 -10.92 21.30
CA GLN A 672 5.41 -12.25 20.70
C GLN A 672 6.64 -13.14 20.85
N ASP A 673 7.86 -12.59 20.70
CA ASP A 673 9.09 -13.37 20.86
C ASP A 673 9.22 -13.99 22.26
N PHE A 674 8.88 -13.24 23.32
CA PHE A 674 8.97 -13.73 24.69
C PHE A 674 7.98 -14.88 24.94
N ASP A 675 6.71 -14.69 24.57
CA ASP A 675 5.68 -15.74 24.71
C ASP A 675 6.04 -17.00 23.90
N GLN A 676 6.61 -16.80 22.72
CA GLN A 676 6.99 -17.88 21.81
C GLN A 676 8.21 -18.66 22.31
N ASP A 677 9.19 -18.00 22.92
CA ASP A 677 10.34 -18.68 23.53
C ASP A 677 9.93 -19.61 24.67
N ASP A 678 8.96 -19.21 25.49
CA ASP A 678 8.38 -20.07 26.52
C ASP A 678 7.71 -21.31 25.92
N LEU A 679 6.97 -21.15 24.82
CA LEU A 679 6.36 -22.28 24.11
C LEU A 679 7.40 -23.27 23.54
N ILE A 680 8.55 -22.77 23.07
CA ILE A 680 9.65 -23.64 22.62
C ILE A 680 10.25 -24.40 23.79
N ASN A 681 10.50 -23.73 24.92
CA ASN A 681 11.04 -24.38 26.12
C ASN A 681 10.18 -25.59 26.52
N TYR A 682 8.86 -25.44 26.57
CA TYR A 682 7.96 -26.55 26.83
C TYR A 682 7.98 -27.63 25.73
N MET A 683 8.19 -27.26 24.47
CA MET A 683 8.27 -28.21 23.35
C MET A 683 9.50 -29.10 23.44
N GLU A 684 10.65 -28.57 23.86
CA GLU A 684 11.90 -29.34 23.99
C GLU A 684 11.73 -30.55 24.93
N GLY A 685 10.89 -30.42 25.96
CA GLY A 685 10.54 -31.53 26.86
C GLY A 685 9.87 -32.73 26.17
N TYR A 686 9.21 -32.52 25.02
CA TYR A 686 8.61 -33.61 24.23
C TYR A 686 9.56 -34.25 23.22
N PHE A 687 10.76 -33.68 23.03
CA PHE A 687 11.78 -34.17 22.10
C PHE A 687 13.17 -34.18 22.75
N PRO A 688 13.41 -34.99 23.81
CA PRO A 688 14.67 -34.97 24.55
C PRO A 688 15.87 -35.27 23.65
N ASN A 689 16.85 -34.35 23.63
CA ASN A 689 18.05 -34.40 22.78
C ASN A 689 17.78 -34.52 21.27
N LYS A 690 16.57 -34.20 20.82
CA LYS A 690 16.13 -34.34 19.43
C LYS A 690 15.60 -33.05 18.82
N PHE A 691 15.42 -31.98 19.60
CA PHE A 691 14.93 -30.71 19.10
C PHE A 691 16.09 -29.75 18.82
N HIS A 692 16.24 -29.33 17.57
CA HIS A 692 17.29 -28.42 17.14
C HIS A 692 16.67 -27.14 16.56
N ARG A 693 16.70 -26.06 17.34
CA ARG A 693 16.25 -24.73 16.89
C ARG A 693 17.36 -24.02 16.12
N VAL A 694 17.04 -23.53 14.92
CA VAL A 694 17.95 -22.76 14.07
C VAL A 694 17.25 -21.48 13.62
N ILE A 695 17.93 -20.35 13.75
CA ILE A 695 17.38 -19.03 13.40
C ILE A 695 18.24 -18.40 12.30
N PHE A 696 17.59 -18.02 11.20
CA PHE A 696 18.12 -17.13 10.19
C PHE A 696 17.47 -15.77 10.36
N GLN A 697 18.27 -14.72 10.47
CA GLN A 697 17.77 -13.36 10.70
C GLN A 697 18.34 -12.39 9.68
N TYR A 698 17.48 -11.55 9.11
CA TYR A 698 17.92 -10.36 8.40
C TYR A 698 18.46 -9.36 9.43
N VAL A 699 19.77 -9.10 9.34
CA VAL A 699 20.45 -8.07 10.12
C VAL A 699 21.02 -7.08 9.12
N PRO A 700 20.55 -5.82 9.10
CA PRO A 700 21.05 -4.83 8.17
C PRO A 700 22.52 -4.54 8.44
N GLN A 701 23.31 -4.23 7.41
CA GLN A 701 24.74 -3.91 7.59
C GLN A 701 24.94 -2.65 8.43
N TYR A 702 23.99 -1.71 8.37
CA TYR A 702 23.97 -0.50 9.19
C TYR A 702 22.60 -0.37 9.85
N HIS A 703 22.58 -0.17 11.18
CA HIS A 703 21.36 -0.17 11.99
C HIS A 703 20.30 0.84 11.50
N ASP A 704 20.73 2.04 11.09
CA ASP A 704 19.83 3.10 10.59
C ASP A 704 19.39 2.94 9.12
N LYS A 705 19.80 1.86 8.46
CA LYS A 705 19.55 1.61 7.02
C LYS A 705 18.77 0.32 6.75
N ALA A 706 18.08 -0.21 7.76
CA ALA A 706 17.20 -1.36 7.59
C ALA A 706 16.21 -1.15 6.43
N ALA A 707 15.99 -2.20 5.64
CA ALA A 707 15.02 -2.17 4.56
C ALA A 707 13.61 -1.89 5.08
N ALA A 708 12.84 -1.07 4.38
CA ALA A 708 11.50 -0.67 4.80
C ALA A 708 10.53 -1.87 4.87
N LEU A 709 9.59 -1.81 5.82
CA LEU A 709 8.49 -2.78 5.95
C LEU A 709 7.39 -2.43 4.94
N SER A 710 7.68 -2.66 3.66
CA SER A 710 6.80 -2.25 2.56
C SER A 710 6.72 -3.30 1.45
N TRP A 711 5.83 -3.06 0.50
CA TRP A 711 5.69 -3.84 -0.74
C TRP A 711 6.58 -3.33 -1.89
N HIS A 712 7.57 -2.50 -1.55
CA HIS A 712 8.58 -1.95 -2.43
C HIS A 712 9.97 -2.17 -1.82
N LEU A 713 10.98 -2.42 -2.66
CA LEU A 713 12.37 -2.50 -2.24
C LEU A 713 13.24 -1.71 -3.21
N THR A 714 14.05 -0.82 -2.65
CA THR A 714 15.06 -0.06 -3.39
C THR A 714 16.23 -0.96 -3.77
N SER A 715 17.03 -0.51 -4.74
CA SER A 715 18.22 -1.24 -5.18
C SER A 715 19.21 -1.50 -4.03
N ARG A 716 19.42 -0.53 -3.13
CA ARG A 716 20.26 -0.72 -1.94
C ARG A 716 19.71 -1.78 -0.99
N GLU A 717 18.41 -1.76 -0.73
CA GLU A 717 17.77 -2.71 0.20
C GLU A 717 17.84 -4.14 -0.34
N LYS A 718 17.66 -4.34 -1.64
CA LYS A 718 17.83 -5.66 -2.29
C LYS A 718 19.24 -6.21 -2.07
N LEU A 719 20.27 -5.38 -2.26
CA LEU A 719 21.66 -5.76 -2.01
C LEU A 719 21.93 -6.06 -0.54
N ASP A 720 21.40 -5.24 0.37
CA ASP A 720 21.55 -5.45 1.82
C ASP A 720 20.89 -6.76 2.28
N ILE A 721 19.69 -7.08 1.79
CA ILE A 721 19.01 -8.35 2.05
C ILE A 721 19.81 -9.54 1.51
N ALA A 722 20.32 -9.46 0.27
CA ALA A 722 21.12 -10.52 -0.32
C ALA A 722 22.40 -10.78 0.49
N ASN A 723 23.06 -9.72 0.96
CA ASN A 723 24.29 -9.81 1.75
C ASN A 723 24.05 -10.23 3.21
N ALA A 724 22.83 -10.13 3.74
CA ALA A 724 22.53 -10.47 5.13
C ALA A 724 22.81 -11.95 5.45
N ILE A 725 22.80 -12.84 4.46
CA ILE A 725 23.13 -14.26 4.63
C ILE A 725 24.60 -14.47 5.06
N GLU A 726 25.49 -13.52 4.73
CA GLU A 726 26.90 -13.57 5.08
C GLU A 726 27.19 -13.14 6.53
N ASN A 727 26.16 -12.76 7.29
CA ASN A 727 26.32 -12.47 8.72
C ASN A 727 26.84 -13.70 9.48
N PRO A 728 27.82 -13.55 10.41
CA PRO A 728 28.38 -14.66 11.18
C PRO A 728 27.34 -15.56 11.87
N ALA A 729 26.26 -14.98 12.39
CA ALA A 729 25.18 -15.75 13.01
C ALA A 729 24.45 -16.65 11.99
N ASN A 730 24.21 -16.13 10.78
CA ASN A 730 23.57 -16.89 9.72
C ASN A 730 24.52 -17.97 9.15
N GLN A 731 25.81 -17.67 9.00
CA GLN A 731 26.81 -18.66 8.56
C GLN A 731 26.92 -19.81 9.58
N SER A 732 27.00 -19.51 10.87
CA SER A 732 26.98 -20.53 11.92
C SER A 732 25.71 -21.37 11.91
N ALA A 733 24.56 -20.76 11.60
CA ALA A 733 23.29 -21.47 11.44
C ALA A 733 23.29 -22.40 10.20
N LEU A 734 23.86 -21.95 9.08
CA LEU A 734 24.02 -22.79 7.88
C LEU A 734 24.89 -24.02 8.18
N ASP A 735 26.07 -23.82 8.78
CA ASP A 735 26.99 -24.91 9.12
C ASP A 735 26.35 -25.94 10.06
N TYR A 736 25.59 -25.46 11.03
CA TYR A 736 24.88 -26.32 11.97
C TYR A 736 23.80 -27.17 11.29
N VAL A 737 23.01 -26.59 10.38
CA VAL A 737 22.01 -27.35 9.60
C VAL A 737 22.68 -28.39 8.69
N VAL A 738 23.79 -28.02 8.03
CA VAL A 738 24.56 -28.95 7.19
C VAL A 738 25.04 -30.13 8.03
N LYS A 739 25.59 -29.89 9.22
CA LYS A 739 26.06 -30.94 10.14
C LYS A 739 24.94 -31.86 10.61
N LEU A 740 23.72 -31.36 10.80
CA LEU A 740 22.57 -32.19 11.22
C LEU A 740 22.06 -33.12 10.12
N LEU A 741 22.34 -32.79 8.84
CA LEU A 741 21.86 -33.55 7.68
C LEU A 741 22.96 -34.38 7.01
N GLN A 742 24.22 -34.28 7.44
CA GLN A 742 25.29 -35.22 7.08
C GLN A 742 25.14 -36.50 7.87
#